data_AF-A0A6C0URI6-F1
#
_entry.id   AF-A0A6C0URI6-F1
#
_cell.length_a   1.000
_cell.length_b   1.000
_cell.length_c   1.000
_cell.angle_alpha   90.00
_cell.angle_beta   90.00
_cell.angle_gamma   90.00
#
_symmetry.space_group_name_H-M   'P 1'
#
loop_
_entity.id
_entity.type
_entity.pdbx_description
1 polymer ?
#
loop_
_entity_poly.entity_id
_entity_poly.type
_entity_poly.pdbx_seq_one_letter_code
_entity_poly.pdbx_strand_id
1 'polypeptide(L)'
;MGFGPREIPPQSDSRGYVRPPDDAYEIDEDDKKYQQHQAINNVLLERLVERITGRGDYGQTVYDVNPKDQFFAGALASQYQYREAQESDDAFGNIATRVAPFTMGLQFKLPASVPDNETLTINPTAKVYYRRLPTYEEQQKFGGPVGFDPEIAEDDALTPSEVDEESEAGDAEDEESSGYAGDDASLEDLRPVYERVQIDAGPLTVTAGDLKRAAKSDGELPSLTDDDALMDAMETYRQDERRYREPDPPEEVDSRNADKIPEAALEDEETFETFLEQRFSGDTPTPVWDFEISLTAQYDEDDIIVSVSFVNKHGVEYPDALDPKGEEWRAFFFDVNSDVSVEETPIEPFVSDEIRNEYHYDPEMDGLGRNCSVERTSPTTIETVTVPIHEQRKYRSRETLSAPFSDFAWGTIETHLDRISREMEEAREQYESMRSEVLTERSDEAREKFDENLEAFEKERRRFDQGRKLIQDDVGHSRAAFKFMNQTFDQMGEKYEEWYLFQIIYIVMAIPDVVAQTEDIDAEDHCLDEVDVIYFPTGGGKTEAYLGLVVFTAFRDRLRGKAYGTTALTKFPLRLLSLQQLQRIADVFAQAELIRRRECPDTDEFSLGYFVGSGNTPNQLMETDDDGNLTDNISLVKEDDSRYAEKWKIVTTCPFCGEDAVELDGDYDRMRLLHICTNDTCDEEELPIFVTDREVYRYAPTFVVSTIDKIAVVGMQRRFRTLFGRLKKRCPKHGFSGENRCLVANRGYSRYSCDEDVEDVDPVDPPSILIQDELHLLREEFGAFDSHYETFLQEWADRVGDGWDIKNVTATATIKGAENQVHALYWKDVNTYPSPGPLLKQSFYAYEDPHRLGRRIVGSVPHNVSRTYALVEVLREYADVIQHYQRNPDELSAALEREHHRTTPYGEVVNLGFPDNDSERRDAVLDILEYYDTQIAYNIQKVDSDRLQRAVPSMINPWLETRDEERDTLTSVVMSGETGFDVVRDVLERLESDDPENPVDIVNATSMISHGVDVDTLNFISFFGMPRQTAEYIQAYSRVGRHVTGTVFDLFNPVHVRDRSHYTRFDRYHDFQDLLVEATPLERWAEFAVSCTMPGIFAAILLQYYDEQLESSVGRVYLYDSFREAQRAGDLDKDELLEFVKRSYCVTSDQRPEWAEDRTVDLYERKVEKEFDDIWERCMSGHPKDGFQGWIGSMIKRSEDDRGPMRSLRDIDEQLPIDVDMGTAQVLNMFDRRQ
;
A
#
# COMPACT_ATOMS: atom_id res chain seq x y z
N MET A 1 -24.07 19.89 22.99
CA MET A 1 -23.54 18.52 22.90
C MET A 1 -23.35 18.29 21.41
N GLY A 2 -22.19 18.75 20.91
CA GLY A 2 -21.84 18.60 19.50
C GLY A 2 -21.34 17.20 19.29
N PHE A 3 -21.85 16.54 18.27
CA PHE A 3 -21.36 15.24 17.85
C PHE A 3 -19.93 15.43 17.35
N GLY A 4 -18.96 14.89 18.09
CA GLY A 4 -17.68 14.49 17.50
C GLY A 4 -17.88 13.25 16.61
N PRO A 5 -16.82 12.71 15.99
CA PRO A 5 -16.89 11.44 15.26
C PRO A 5 -17.65 10.43 16.13
N ARG A 6 -18.64 9.72 15.56
CA ARG A 6 -19.57 8.84 16.30
C ARG A 6 -18.78 7.97 17.26
N GLU A 7 -18.76 8.35 18.54
CA GLU A 7 -18.07 7.59 19.59
C GLU A 7 -18.57 6.15 19.53
N ILE A 8 -17.68 5.16 19.70
CA ILE A 8 -18.11 3.76 19.82
C ILE A 8 -19.24 3.72 20.85
N PRO A 9 -20.37 3.08 20.52
CA PRO A 9 -21.51 3.06 21.42
C PRO A 9 -21.09 2.60 22.82
N PRO A 10 -21.64 3.15 23.90
CA PRO A 10 -21.22 2.77 25.24
C PRO A 10 -21.61 1.31 25.54
N GLN A 11 -20.82 0.63 26.39
CA GLN A 11 -21.07 -0.74 26.83
C GLN A 11 -22.49 -0.94 27.41
N SER A 12 -23.07 0.12 28.01
CA SER A 12 -24.43 0.09 28.57
C SER A 12 -25.55 0.02 27.54
N ASP A 13 -25.27 0.17 26.23
CA ASP A 13 -26.27 0.01 25.18
C ASP A 13 -26.70 -1.47 25.06
N SER A 14 -28.01 -1.71 25.13
CA SER A 14 -28.61 -3.04 25.06
C SER A 14 -28.57 -3.69 23.67
N ARG A 15 -28.15 -2.94 22.64
CA ARG A 15 -28.13 -3.40 21.24
C ARG A 15 -26.76 -4.01 20.93
N GLY A 16 -26.71 -5.31 20.63
CA GLY A 16 -25.46 -6.09 20.62
C GLY A 16 -24.58 -5.94 19.37
N TYR A 17 -25.12 -6.20 18.17
CA TYR A 17 -24.35 -6.27 16.91
C TYR A 17 -24.11 -4.92 16.24
N VAL A 18 -24.47 -3.84 16.93
CA VAL A 18 -24.27 -2.46 16.49
C VAL A 18 -23.26 -1.73 17.39
N ARG A 19 -22.57 -2.47 18.26
CA ARG A 19 -21.45 -2.02 19.09
C ARG A 19 -20.40 -3.12 19.27
N PRO A 20 -19.21 -2.81 19.78
CA PRO A 20 -18.24 -3.82 20.17
C PRO A 20 -18.78 -4.84 21.19
N PRO A 21 -18.28 -6.09 21.17
CA PRO A 21 -18.53 -7.09 22.21
C PRO A 21 -18.24 -6.57 23.63
N ASP A 22 -18.89 -7.14 24.65
CA ASP A 22 -18.72 -6.70 26.04
C ASP A 22 -17.28 -6.83 26.54
N ASP A 23 -16.62 -7.92 26.15
CA ASP A 23 -15.22 -8.24 26.43
C ASP A 23 -14.25 -7.25 25.78
N ALA A 24 -14.60 -6.68 24.62
CA ALA A 24 -13.76 -5.68 23.94
C ALA A 24 -13.61 -4.36 24.72
N TYR A 25 -14.49 -4.08 25.70
CA TYR A 25 -14.34 -2.91 26.57
C TYR A 25 -13.46 -3.18 27.80
N GLU A 26 -13.17 -4.44 28.11
CA GLU A 26 -12.29 -4.81 29.23
C GLU A 26 -10.82 -4.81 28.76
N ILE A 27 -9.89 -4.33 29.60
CA ILE A 27 -8.44 -4.34 29.30
C ILE A 27 -7.83 -5.60 29.91
N ASP A 28 -7.49 -6.59 29.10
CA ASP A 28 -6.83 -7.82 29.52
C ASP A 28 -5.28 -7.71 29.56
N GLU A 29 -4.56 -8.82 29.71
CA GLU A 29 -3.08 -8.81 29.72
C GLU A 29 -2.47 -8.57 28.32
N ASP A 30 -3.11 -9.05 27.26
CA ASP A 30 -2.65 -8.82 25.88
C ASP A 30 -2.90 -7.37 25.47
N ASP A 31 -4.01 -6.78 25.92
CA ASP A 31 -4.27 -5.35 25.80
C ASP A 31 -3.20 -4.52 26.51
N LYS A 32 -2.71 -4.94 27.69
CA LYS A 32 -1.64 -4.19 28.37
C LYS A 32 -0.36 -4.13 27.55
N LYS A 33 0.07 -5.24 26.94
CA LYS A 33 1.22 -5.22 26.02
C LYS A 33 0.96 -4.30 24.85
N TYR A 34 -0.23 -4.37 24.26
CA TYR A 34 -0.61 -3.47 23.17
C TYR A 34 -0.57 -1.99 23.60
N GLN A 35 -1.02 -1.66 24.81
CA GLN A 35 -0.94 -0.31 25.38
C GLN A 35 0.51 0.14 25.60
N GLN A 36 1.45 -0.75 25.92
CA GLN A 36 2.88 -0.42 25.99
C GLN A 36 3.40 0.04 24.62
N HIS A 37 3.07 -0.69 23.54
CA HIS A 37 3.42 -0.27 22.18
C HIS A 37 2.77 1.07 21.82
N GLN A 38 1.49 1.28 22.13
CA GLN A 38 0.80 2.57 21.90
C GLN A 38 1.49 3.74 22.61
N ALA A 39 1.95 3.52 23.84
CA ALA A 39 2.62 4.53 24.65
C ALA A 39 4.02 4.86 24.11
N ILE A 40 4.80 3.86 23.69
CA ILE A 40 6.10 4.09 23.05
C ILE A 40 5.92 4.81 21.72
N ASN A 41 4.99 4.36 20.87
CA ASN A 41 4.66 5.04 19.62
C ASN A 41 4.29 6.53 19.85
N ASN A 42 3.53 6.80 20.92
CA ASN A 42 3.19 8.16 21.36
C ASN A 42 4.41 9.02 21.66
N VAL A 43 5.35 8.49 22.44
CA VAL A 43 6.60 9.19 22.80
C VAL A 43 7.44 9.46 21.56
N LEU A 44 7.62 8.46 20.68
CA LEU A 44 8.39 8.60 19.44
C LEU A 44 7.78 9.68 18.53
N LEU A 45 6.45 9.67 18.38
CA LEU A 45 5.74 10.65 17.57
C LEU A 45 5.82 12.06 18.17
N GLU A 46 5.59 12.22 19.48
CA GLU A 46 5.72 13.51 20.19
C GLU A 46 7.10 14.10 19.93
N ARG A 47 8.16 13.29 20.11
CA ARG A 47 9.54 13.71 19.85
C ARG A 47 9.80 14.10 18.40
N LEU A 48 9.33 13.31 17.43
CA LEU A 48 9.50 13.65 16.01
C LEU A 48 8.82 14.99 15.68
N VAL A 49 7.60 15.22 16.18
CA VAL A 49 6.88 16.49 15.99
C VAL A 49 7.64 17.65 16.62
N GLU A 50 8.21 17.48 17.82
CA GLU A 50 9.08 18.48 18.44
C GLU A 50 10.29 18.82 17.56
N ARG A 51 10.94 17.83 16.96
CA ARG A 51 12.14 17.99 16.12
C ARG A 51 11.90 18.77 14.82
N ILE A 52 10.69 18.70 14.24
CA ILE A 52 10.35 19.37 12.96
C ILE A 52 9.58 20.70 13.12
N THR A 53 9.07 21.00 14.32
CA THR A 53 8.29 22.23 14.60
C THR A 53 9.00 23.19 15.57
N GLY A 54 9.97 22.71 16.36
CA GLY A 54 10.54 23.47 17.48
C GLY A 54 9.63 23.56 18.70
N ARG A 55 8.74 22.57 18.88
CA ARG A 55 7.96 22.36 20.11
C ARG A 55 8.84 21.75 21.22
N GLY A 56 8.35 21.86 22.45
CA GLY A 56 9.02 21.33 23.64
C GLY A 56 10.34 22.01 23.97
N ASP A 57 11.15 21.29 24.75
CA ASP A 57 12.46 21.73 25.24
C ASP A 57 13.55 21.68 24.16
N TYR A 58 13.43 20.78 23.18
CA TYR A 58 14.40 20.66 22.08
C TYR A 58 14.48 21.96 21.26
N GLY A 59 13.33 22.54 20.94
CA GLY A 59 13.26 23.80 20.20
C GLY A 59 13.63 25.03 21.03
N GLN A 60 14.00 24.90 22.31
CA GLN A 60 14.38 26.08 23.11
C GLN A 60 15.69 26.68 22.62
N THR A 61 16.70 25.83 22.40
CA THR A 61 18.03 26.24 21.91
C THR A 61 18.43 25.31 20.76
N VAL A 62 18.75 25.87 19.60
CA VAL A 62 19.15 25.12 18.40
C VAL A 62 20.63 25.34 18.14
N TYR A 63 21.34 24.25 17.86
CA TYR A 63 22.78 24.23 17.63
C TYR A 63 23.06 23.81 16.18
N ASP A 64 24.10 24.39 15.58
CA ASP A 64 24.71 24.00 14.29
C ASP A 64 23.85 24.13 13.03
N VAL A 65 22.53 24.13 13.14
CA VAL A 65 21.58 24.20 12.03
C VAL A 65 20.73 25.46 12.16
N ASN A 66 20.46 26.11 11.03
CA ASN A 66 19.57 27.26 11.00
C ASN A 66 18.13 26.81 11.31
N PRO A 67 17.39 27.52 12.20
CA PRO A 67 15.99 27.19 12.48
C PRO A 67 15.11 27.12 11.22
N LYS A 68 15.42 27.89 10.16
CA LYS A 68 14.68 27.83 8.90
C LYS A 68 14.89 26.53 8.13
N ASP A 69 15.97 25.80 8.39
CA ASP A 69 16.28 24.54 7.70
C ASP A 69 15.76 23.36 8.57
N GLN A 70 15.88 23.46 9.89
CA GLN A 70 15.38 22.43 10.82
C GLN A 70 13.84 22.42 10.94
N PHE A 71 13.23 23.59 11.14
CA PHE A 71 11.81 23.69 11.46
C PHE A 71 11.02 24.10 10.23
N PHE A 72 10.37 23.12 9.60
CA PHE A 72 9.64 23.33 8.36
C PHE A 72 8.13 23.18 8.46
N ALA A 73 7.63 22.56 9.54
CA ALA A 73 6.20 22.45 9.80
C ALA A 73 5.69 23.70 10.54
N GLY A 74 4.67 24.36 9.98
CA GLY A 74 4.07 25.55 10.61
C GLY A 74 4.91 26.83 10.51
N ALA A 75 5.84 26.90 9.56
CA ALA A 75 6.68 28.08 9.34
C ALA A 75 6.03 29.10 8.39
N LEU A 76 6.19 30.40 8.69
CA LEU A 76 5.78 31.51 7.85
C LEU A 76 6.98 32.35 7.43
N ALA A 77 7.19 32.44 6.12
CA ALA A 77 8.28 33.19 5.52
C ALA A 77 7.98 34.68 5.37
N SER A 78 9.04 35.46 5.12
CA SER A 78 9.00 36.87 4.77
C SER A 78 8.32 37.11 3.41
N GLN A 79 7.58 38.21 3.26
CA GLN A 79 7.06 38.64 1.96
C GLN A 79 8.12 39.30 1.08
N TYR A 80 9.30 39.66 1.62
CA TYR A 80 10.30 40.48 0.92
C TYR A 80 10.68 39.90 -0.46
N GLN A 81 11.14 38.65 -0.50
CA GLN A 81 11.56 37.98 -1.74
C GLN A 81 10.41 37.84 -2.75
N TYR A 82 9.21 37.57 -2.25
CA TYR A 82 8.02 37.50 -3.09
C TYR A 82 7.71 38.86 -3.73
N ARG A 83 7.78 39.96 -2.97
CA ARG A 83 7.52 41.31 -3.46
C ARG A 83 8.61 41.81 -4.40
N GLU A 84 9.86 41.44 -4.13
CA GLU A 84 11.00 41.67 -5.03
C GLU A 84 10.80 40.95 -6.37
N ALA A 85 10.42 39.67 -6.35
CA ALA A 85 10.13 38.89 -7.56
C ALA A 85 8.90 39.43 -8.34
N GLN A 86 7.90 39.96 -7.65
CA GLN A 86 6.77 40.64 -8.29
C GLN A 86 7.18 41.95 -8.98
N GLU A 87 8.07 42.73 -8.38
CA GLU A 87 8.56 43.97 -8.99
C GLU A 87 9.42 43.68 -10.24
N SER A 88 10.18 42.57 -10.21
CA SER A 88 10.99 42.13 -11.35
C SER A 88 10.20 41.43 -12.48
N ASP A 89 8.87 41.32 -12.35
CA ASP A 89 7.95 40.66 -13.29
C ASP A 89 8.31 39.17 -13.54
N ASP A 90 8.84 38.51 -12.51
CA ASP A 90 9.28 37.12 -12.56
C ASP A 90 8.10 36.16 -12.31
N ALA A 91 8.01 35.11 -13.13
CA ALA A 91 7.04 34.02 -12.95
C ALA A 91 7.22 33.31 -11.59
N PHE A 92 8.42 33.41 -11.00
CA PHE A 92 8.77 32.84 -9.70
C PHE A 92 7.88 33.34 -8.54
N GLY A 93 7.35 34.57 -8.62
CA GLY A 93 6.52 35.14 -7.55
C GLY A 93 5.30 34.29 -7.21
N ASN A 94 4.58 33.75 -8.21
CA ASN A 94 3.40 32.94 -7.96
C ASN A 94 3.71 31.58 -7.30
N ILE A 95 4.90 31.03 -7.55
CA ILE A 95 5.35 29.76 -6.95
C ILE A 95 5.82 29.99 -5.52
N ALA A 96 6.55 31.08 -5.26
CA ALA A 96 7.06 31.44 -3.94
C ALA A 96 5.95 31.47 -2.88
N THR A 97 4.78 32.06 -3.18
CA THR A 97 3.65 32.09 -2.21
C THR A 97 3.06 30.73 -1.85
N ARG A 98 3.25 29.73 -2.71
CA ARG A 98 2.72 28.37 -2.50
C ARG A 98 3.72 27.51 -1.74
N VAL A 99 5.00 27.67 -2.04
CA VAL A 99 6.10 26.97 -1.37
C VAL A 99 6.26 27.53 0.04
N ALA A 100 6.43 28.86 0.14
CA ALA A 100 6.67 29.60 1.37
C ALA A 100 5.53 30.58 1.69
N PRO A 101 4.49 30.13 2.41
CA PRO A 101 3.40 31.00 2.79
C PRO A 101 3.86 32.04 3.82
N PHE A 102 3.28 33.22 3.72
CA PHE A 102 3.38 34.29 4.71
C PHE A 102 2.06 34.46 5.50
N THR A 103 1.12 33.53 5.34
CA THR A 103 -0.19 33.56 6.00
C THR A 103 -0.65 32.17 6.41
N MET A 104 -1.13 32.05 7.64
CA MET A 104 -1.78 30.86 8.20
C MET A 104 -3.08 31.26 8.90
N GLY A 105 -4.11 30.41 8.88
CA GLY A 105 -5.36 30.79 9.52
C GLY A 105 -6.49 29.79 9.39
N LEU A 106 -7.67 30.17 9.88
CA LEU A 106 -8.85 29.34 9.89
C LEU A 106 -10.10 30.12 9.44
N GLN A 107 -11.10 29.36 9.01
CA GLN A 107 -12.41 29.84 8.60
C GLN A 107 -13.49 29.01 9.30
N PHE A 108 -14.47 29.66 9.89
CA PHE A 108 -15.57 29.04 10.64
C PHE A 108 -16.87 29.81 10.45
N LYS A 109 -17.99 29.20 10.84
CA LYS A 109 -19.34 29.74 10.63
C LYS A 109 -20.02 30.11 11.94
N LEU A 110 -20.71 31.25 11.94
CA LEU A 110 -21.57 31.71 13.04
C LEU A 110 -22.98 31.99 12.52
N PRO A 111 -24.03 31.76 13.32
CA PRO A 111 -25.38 32.06 12.89
C PRO A 111 -25.59 33.57 12.76
N ALA A 112 -26.30 34.05 11.73
CA ALA A 112 -26.56 35.48 11.57
C ALA A 112 -27.37 36.09 12.73
N SER A 113 -28.05 35.24 13.52
CA SER A 113 -28.75 35.61 14.76
C SER A 113 -27.85 35.90 15.96
N VAL A 114 -26.53 35.64 15.87
CA VAL A 114 -25.54 35.88 16.93
C VAL A 114 -25.73 37.29 17.55
N PRO A 115 -25.86 37.47 18.87
CA PRO A 115 -26.06 38.79 19.48
C PRO A 115 -24.94 39.80 19.14
N ASP A 116 -25.29 41.03 18.77
CA ASP A 116 -24.30 42.05 18.36
C ASP A 116 -23.25 42.39 19.44
N ASN A 117 -23.57 42.13 20.71
CA ASN A 117 -22.68 42.37 21.86
C ASN A 117 -21.82 41.16 22.24
N GLU A 118 -21.91 40.06 21.50
CA GLU A 118 -21.11 38.89 21.73
C GLU A 118 -19.66 39.10 21.29
N THR A 119 -18.72 38.60 22.10
CA THR A 119 -17.30 38.82 21.91
C THR A 119 -16.64 37.57 21.33
N LEU A 120 -15.88 37.74 20.24
CA LEU A 120 -14.88 36.80 19.78
C LEU A 120 -13.53 37.16 20.38
N THR A 121 -12.84 36.17 20.93
CA THR A 121 -11.47 36.29 21.44
C THR A 121 -10.53 35.46 20.58
N ILE A 122 -9.45 36.07 20.12
CA ILE A 122 -8.42 35.45 19.28
C ILE A 122 -7.11 35.50 20.04
N ASN A 123 -6.46 34.35 20.22
CA ASN A 123 -5.15 34.24 20.86
C ASN A 123 -4.13 33.72 19.84
N PRO A 124 -3.37 34.59 19.18
CA PRO A 124 -2.33 34.17 18.25
C PRO A 124 -1.01 33.93 18.98
N THR A 125 -0.39 32.79 18.69
CA THR A 125 0.91 32.41 19.25
C THR A 125 1.88 32.07 18.13
N ALA A 126 3.15 32.44 18.27
CA ALA A 126 4.20 32.06 17.34
C ALA A 126 5.55 31.98 18.03
N LYS A 127 6.50 31.27 17.42
CA LYS A 127 7.89 31.21 17.88
C LYS A 127 8.78 31.95 16.90
N VAL A 128 9.78 32.63 17.43
CA VAL A 128 10.83 33.28 16.65
C VAL A 128 12.19 32.93 17.24
N TYR A 129 13.24 33.01 16.42
CA TYR A 129 14.59 32.68 16.85
C TYR A 129 15.52 33.86 16.64
N TYR A 130 16.48 34.03 17.55
CA TYR A 130 17.61 34.95 17.38
C TYR A 130 18.93 34.24 17.65
N ARG A 131 19.99 34.67 16.95
CA ARG A 131 21.34 34.09 17.13
C ARG A 131 22.03 34.69 18.35
N ARG A 132 22.68 33.85 19.15
CA ARG A 132 23.59 34.26 20.23
C ARG A 132 24.98 33.62 20.06
N LEU A 133 25.96 34.16 20.76
CA LEU A 133 27.30 33.59 20.85
C LEU A 133 27.27 32.34 21.76
N PRO A 134 27.90 31.22 21.34
CA PRO A 134 27.98 29.99 22.13
C PRO A 134 28.77 30.22 23.41
N THR A 135 28.45 29.49 24.48
CA THR A 135 29.31 29.35 25.67
C THR A 135 30.53 28.47 25.36
N TYR A 136 31.55 28.51 26.22
CA TYR A 136 32.71 27.63 26.08
C TYR A 136 32.32 26.15 26.07
N GLU A 137 31.42 25.73 26.98
CA GLU A 137 30.92 24.35 27.01
C GLU A 137 30.15 23.98 25.74
N GLU A 138 29.32 24.88 25.21
CA GLU A 138 28.59 24.63 23.94
C GLU A 138 29.54 24.57 22.74
N GLN A 139 30.57 25.41 22.70
CA GLN A 139 31.57 25.35 21.63
C GLN A 139 32.35 24.02 21.66
N GLN A 140 32.65 23.48 22.85
CA GLN A 140 33.37 22.23 23.02
C GLN A 140 32.52 20.98 22.81
N LYS A 141 31.27 20.97 23.31
CA LYS A 141 30.44 19.76 23.37
C LYS A 141 30.00 19.27 21.97
N PHE A 142 29.78 20.19 21.04
CA PHE A 142 29.23 19.85 19.71
C PHE A 142 30.31 19.73 18.61
N GLY A 143 31.57 19.42 18.97
CA GLY A 143 32.82 19.51 18.20
C GLY A 143 33.01 18.80 16.83
N GLY A 144 31.99 18.63 15.98
CA GLY A 144 32.10 18.14 14.59
C GLY A 144 32.35 19.23 13.52
N PRO A 145 32.61 18.93 12.24
CA PRO A 145 32.72 19.95 11.19
C PRO A 145 31.46 20.83 11.13
N VAL A 146 31.64 22.15 11.20
CA VAL A 146 30.56 23.15 11.04
C VAL A 146 30.24 23.27 9.55
N GLY A 147 28.96 23.25 9.20
CA GLY A 147 28.52 23.55 7.84
C GLY A 147 28.07 22.34 7.02
N PHE A 148 27.06 21.62 7.50
CA PHE A 148 26.15 20.99 6.55
C PHE A 148 25.35 22.12 5.89
N ASP A 149 25.77 22.56 4.71
CA ASP A 149 24.99 23.48 3.87
C ASP A 149 23.97 22.63 3.09
N PRO A 150 22.66 22.72 3.43
CA PRO A 150 21.63 21.91 2.81
C PRO A 150 21.55 22.10 1.31
N GLU A 151 21.82 23.31 0.81
CA GLU A 151 21.73 23.62 -0.62
C GLU A 151 22.87 22.96 -1.39
N ILE A 152 24.10 22.98 -0.84
CA ILE A 152 25.28 22.34 -1.45
C ILE A 152 25.16 20.81 -1.36
N ALA A 153 24.75 20.27 -0.22
CA ALA A 153 24.59 18.82 -0.05
C ALA A 153 23.44 18.27 -0.90
N GLU A 154 22.35 19.03 -1.08
CA GLU A 154 21.27 18.66 -2.01
C GLU A 154 21.75 18.70 -3.47
N ASP A 155 22.48 19.74 -3.89
CA ASP A 155 23.04 19.80 -5.26
C ASP A 155 24.07 18.69 -5.52
N ASP A 156 24.99 18.40 -4.59
CA ASP A 156 26.00 17.35 -4.72
C ASP A 156 25.40 15.93 -4.67
N ALA A 157 24.33 15.71 -3.90
CA ALA A 157 23.67 14.40 -3.79
C ALA A 157 22.65 14.15 -4.91
N LEU A 158 22.01 15.20 -5.45
CA LEU A 158 20.94 15.11 -6.44
C LEU A 158 21.38 15.33 -7.89
N THR A 159 22.57 15.85 -8.14
CA THR A 159 23.15 15.88 -9.50
C THR A 159 23.62 14.49 -9.92
N PRO A 160 23.21 13.98 -11.10
CA PRO A 160 23.86 12.80 -11.67
C PRO A 160 25.32 13.16 -11.94
N SER A 161 26.25 12.36 -11.43
CA SER A 161 27.64 12.46 -11.87
C SER A 161 27.71 12.10 -13.35
N GLU A 162 27.60 13.10 -14.23
CA GLU A 162 28.12 12.97 -15.58
C GLU A 162 29.63 12.78 -15.42
N VAL A 163 30.09 11.55 -15.67
CA VAL A 163 31.50 11.29 -15.90
C VAL A 163 31.83 11.92 -17.26
N ASP A 164 32.02 13.23 -17.26
CA ASP A 164 32.60 13.95 -18.40
C ASP A 164 34.10 13.68 -18.39
N GLU A 165 34.49 12.61 -19.07
CA GLU A 165 35.82 12.52 -19.67
C GLU A 165 35.90 13.55 -20.80
N GLU A 166 36.82 14.50 -20.62
CA GLU A 166 37.36 15.45 -21.60
C GLU A 166 36.45 16.63 -22.03
N SER A 167 36.54 17.72 -21.25
CA SER A 167 36.53 19.07 -21.84
C SER A 167 37.89 19.75 -21.65
N GLU A 168 38.43 20.13 -22.80
CA GLU A 168 39.71 20.73 -23.14
C GLU A 168 40.34 21.70 -22.12
N ALA A 169 41.64 21.50 -21.92
CA ALA A 169 42.57 22.49 -21.41
C ALA A 169 42.46 23.81 -22.19
N GLY A 170 41.92 24.83 -21.53
CA GLY A 170 41.86 26.20 -22.00
C GLY A 170 42.03 27.17 -20.84
N ASP A 171 43.31 27.45 -20.53
CA ASP A 171 43.83 28.64 -19.85
C ASP A 171 42.83 29.44 -18.98
N ALA A 172 42.56 28.97 -17.76
CA ALA A 172 42.24 29.84 -16.64
C ALA A 172 43.56 30.14 -15.93
N GLU A 173 43.93 31.42 -15.92
CA GLU A 173 45.18 31.92 -15.36
C GLU A 173 45.37 31.42 -13.92
N ASP A 174 46.47 30.69 -13.72
CA ASP A 174 47.06 30.46 -12.40
C ASP A 174 47.29 31.82 -11.74
N GLU A 175 46.35 32.26 -10.89
CA GLU A 175 46.71 33.14 -9.79
C GLU A 175 47.53 32.30 -8.81
N GLU A 176 48.84 32.33 -9.03
CA GLU A 176 49.86 32.06 -8.02
C GLU A 176 49.54 32.87 -6.76
N SER A 177 48.77 32.26 -5.85
CA SER A 177 48.82 32.58 -4.42
C SER A 177 50.20 32.16 -3.93
N SER A 178 51.14 33.09 -4.08
CA SER A 178 52.50 33.05 -3.55
C SER A 178 52.51 32.63 -2.09
N GLY A 179 53.39 31.67 -1.76
CA GLY A 179 53.52 31.13 -0.43
C GLY A 179 53.72 32.19 0.66
N TYR A 180 52.82 32.14 1.65
CA TYR A 180 53.15 32.34 3.04
C TYR A 180 52.82 31.04 3.77
N ALA A 181 53.85 30.23 4.00
CA ALA A 181 53.82 29.26 5.09
C ALA A 181 53.98 30.06 6.40
N GLY A 182 52.89 30.16 7.16
CA GLY A 182 52.86 30.74 8.50
C GLY A 182 51.49 30.54 9.15
N ASP A 183 51.41 29.58 10.07
CA ASP A 183 50.42 29.43 11.14
C ASP A 183 48.91 29.39 10.80
N ASP A 184 48.49 28.57 9.82
CA ASP A 184 47.06 28.25 9.57
C ASP A 184 46.67 26.82 10.00
N ALA A 185 47.45 26.25 10.93
CA ALA A 185 47.08 25.01 11.60
C ALA A 185 46.34 25.38 12.89
N SER A 186 45.05 25.03 12.97
CA SER A 186 44.16 25.10 14.16
C SER A 186 43.18 26.30 14.27
N LEU A 187 42.48 26.63 13.18
CA LEU A 187 41.30 27.52 13.25
C LEU A 187 40.01 26.67 13.22
N GLU A 188 39.15 26.79 14.25
CA GLU A 188 37.81 26.19 14.30
C GLU A 188 36.73 27.22 13.93
N ASP A 189 35.57 26.78 13.45
CA ASP A 189 34.44 27.69 13.16
C ASP A 189 33.62 27.98 14.42
N LEU A 190 33.14 29.22 14.55
CA LEU A 190 32.22 29.59 15.63
C LEU A 190 30.86 28.90 15.44
N ARG A 191 30.44 28.13 16.45
CA ARG A 191 29.15 27.43 16.45
C ARG A 191 27.98 28.41 16.34
N PRO A 192 27.06 28.23 15.38
CA PRO A 192 25.81 28.97 15.41
C PRO A 192 24.90 28.40 16.51
N VAL A 193 24.45 29.28 17.41
CA VAL A 193 23.48 28.96 18.47
C VAL A 193 22.30 29.91 18.35
N TYR A 194 21.10 29.34 18.30
CA TYR A 194 19.85 30.09 18.18
C TYR A 194 18.98 29.86 19.41
N GLU A 195 18.42 30.94 19.94
CA GLU A 195 17.49 30.89 21.06
C GLU A 195 16.08 31.24 20.63
N ARG A 196 15.12 30.47 21.15
CA ARG A 196 13.70 30.68 20.92
C ARG A 196 13.14 31.76 21.82
N VAL A 197 12.34 32.63 21.24
CA VAL A 197 11.43 33.55 21.93
C VAL A 197 10.01 33.22 21.53
N GLN A 198 9.13 33.10 22.52
CA GLN A 198 7.71 32.89 22.30
C GLN A 198 6.99 34.23 22.21
N ILE A 199 6.17 34.38 21.16
CA ILE A 199 5.28 35.53 20.96
C ILE A 199 3.88 35.05 21.33
N ASP A 200 3.40 35.51 22.48
CA ASP A 200 2.03 35.32 22.94
C ASP A 200 1.32 36.67 22.86
N ALA A 201 0.65 36.93 21.74
CA ALA A 201 -0.19 38.12 21.63
C ALA A 201 -1.41 37.96 22.53
N GLY A 202 -1.71 38.99 23.34
CA GLY A 202 -2.82 39.00 24.27
C GLY A 202 -4.17 38.80 23.55
N PRO A 203 -5.25 38.51 24.30
CA PRO A 203 -6.56 38.23 23.72
C PRO A 203 -7.06 39.41 22.87
N LEU A 204 -7.05 39.24 21.56
CA LEU A 204 -7.57 40.20 20.60
C LEU A 204 -9.08 40.01 20.50
N THR A 205 -9.85 41.07 20.73
CA THR A 205 -11.31 40.97 20.82
C THR A 205 -12.03 41.74 19.71
N VAL A 206 -13.05 41.10 19.14
CA VAL A 206 -13.93 41.68 18.11
C VAL A 206 -15.38 41.36 18.49
N THR A 207 -16.31 42.30 18.29
CA THR A 207 -17.72 42.02 18.55
C THR A 207 -18.41 41.42 17.33
N ALA A 208 -19.40 40.56 17.53
CA ALA A 208 -20.21 40.04 16.43
C ALA A 208 -20.92 41.16 15.64
N GLY A 209 -21.22 42.29 16.29
CA GLY A 209 -21.70 43.50 15.63
C GLY A 209 -20.70 44.11 14.63
N ASP A 210 -19.39 44.01 14.89
CA ASP A 210 -18.34 44.42 13.96
C ASP A 210 -18.27 43.49 12.74
N LEU A 211 -18.29 42.17 12.97
CA LEU A 211 -18.31 41.15 11.91
C LEU A 211 -19.51 41.34 10.98
N LYS A 212 -20.71 41.54 11.56
CA LYS A 212 -21.95 41.81 10.80
C LYS A 212 -21.88 43.08 9.96
N ARG A 213 -21.15 44.11 10.41
CA ARG A 213 -20.94 45.34 9.66
C ARG A 213 -19.96 45.11 8.53
N ALA A 214 -18.83 44.46 8.81
CA ALA A 214 -17.80 44.13 7.81
C ALA A 214 -18.38 43.26 6.69
N ALA A 215 -19.17 42.24 7.02
CA ALA A 215 -19.87 41.41 6.05
C ALA A 215 -20.86 42.17 5.15
N LYS A 216 -21.27 43.40 5.53
CA LYS A 216 -22.07 44.31 4.67
C LYS A 216 -21.23 45.30 3.85
N SER A 217 -19.94 45.47 4.16
CA SER A 217 -19.06 46.48 3.58
C SER A 217 -17.71 45.89 3.19
N ASP A 218 -17.62 45.31 2.00
CA ASP A 218 -16.43 44.71 1.37
C ASP A 218 -15.72 43.58 2.15
N GLY A 219 -16.20 43.22 3.35
CA GLY A 219 -15.81 42.02 4.09
C GLY A 219 -14.61 42.18 5.02
N GLU A 220 -13.85 43.28 4.94
CA GLU A 220 -12.61 43.47 5.71
C GLU A 220 -12.84 44.23 7.03
N LEU A 221 -12.21 43.75 8.10
CA LEU A 221 -12.06 44.49 9.35
C LEU A 221 -10.65 45.11 9.44
N PRO A 222 -10.45 46.17 10.24
CA PRO A 222 -9.11 46.64 10.57
C PRO A 222 -8.26 45.49 11.10
N SER A 223 -7.03 45.34 10.61
CA SER A 223 -6.11 44.34 11.14
C SER A 223 -5.85 44.61 12.62
N LEU A 224 -5.73 43.53 13.38
CA LEU A 224 -5.39 43.60 14.80
C LEU A 224 -3.90 43.31 14.94
N THR A 225 -3.19 44.15 15.68
CA THR A 225 -1.80 43.93 16.07
C THR A 225 -1.69 44.00 17.57
N ASP A 226 -0.75 43.25 18.13
CA ASP A 226 -0.31 43.41 19.50
C ASP A 226 1.16 43.84 19.49
N ASP A 227 1.36 45.14 19.36
CA ASP A 227 2.70 45.73 19.36
C ASP A 227 3.43 45.45 20.69
N ASP A 228 2.70 45.23 21.80
CA ASP A 228 3.29 44.95 23.11
C ASP A 228 3.97 43.57 23.11
N ALA A 229 3.36 42.54 22.52
CA ALA A 229 3.95 41.21 22.42
C ALA A 229 5.25 41.19 21.59
N LEU A 230 5.29 41.94 20.48
CA LEU A 230 6.52 42.15 19.71
C LEU A 230 7.58 42.93 20.51
N MET A 231 7.17 43.94 21.27
CA MET A 231 8.07 44.71 22.12
C MET A 231 8.69 43.84 23.22
N ASP A 232 7.93 42.95 23.85
CA ASP A 232 8.42 42.02 24.88
C ASP A 232 9.41 40.99 24.30
N ALA A 233 9.10 40.43 23.13
CA ALA A 233 10.04 39.55 22.42
C ALA A 233 11.34 40.27 22.06
N MET A 234 11.22 41.51 21.58
CA MET A 234 12.38 42.35 21.24
C MET A 234 13.19 42.77 22.46
N GLU A 235 12.53 42.99 23.60
CA GLU A 235 13.19 43.29 24.87
C GLU A 235 13.96 42.08 25.39
N THR A 236 13.41 40.87 25.27
CA THR A 236 14.12 39.62 25.59
C THR A 236 15.41 39.50 24.78
N TYR A 237 15.35 39.73 23.46
CA TYR A 237 16.53 39.79 22.60
C TYR A 237 17.55 40.87 23.03
N ARG A 238 17.09 42.07 23.41
CA ARG A 238 17.98 43.16 23.84
C ARG A 238 18.64 42.90 25.20
N GLN A 239 17.98 42.17 26.08
CA GLN A 239 18.47 41.84 27.42
C GLN A 239 19.48 40.69 27.41
N ASP A 240 19.53 39.88 26.34
CA ASP A 240 20.55 38.87 26.17
C ASP A 240 21.94 39.52 25.97
N GLU A 241 22.84 39.28 26.94
CA GLU A 241 24.21 39.79 26.94
C GLU A 241 25.07 39.11 25.86
N ARG A 242 24.75 37.84 25.52
CA ARG A 242 25.42 37.00 24.52
C ARG A 242 24.83 37.11 23.12
N ARG A 243 23.82 37.97 22.89
CA ARG A 243 23.26 38.19 21.54
C ARG A 243 24.37 38.38 20.50
N TYR A 244 24.17 37.81 19.32
CA TYR A 244 25.18 37.81 18.27
C TYR A 244 25.53 39.23 17.82
N ARG A 245 26.82 39.46 17.57
CA ARG A 245 27.38 40.72 17.08
C ARG A 245 28.26 40.38 15.89
N GLU A 246 28.29 41.22 14.87
CA GLU A 246 29.15 40.97 13.72
C GLU A 246 30.63 40.98 14.13
N PRO A 247 31.47 40.14 13.51
CA PRO A 247 32.90 40.17 13.76
C PRO A 247 33.50 41.51 13.30
N ASP A 248 34.33 42.12 14.14
CA ASP A 248 35.14 43.32 13.84
C ASP A 248 36.64 42.96 13.89
N PRO A 249 37.20 42.33 12.83
CA PRO A 249 38.61 41.93 12.82
C PRO A 249 39.59 43.10 12.92
N PRO A 250 40.73 42.92 13.60
CA PRO A 250 41.91 43.74 13.33
C PRO A 250 42.27 43.70 11.82
N GLU A 251 42.83 44.79 11.27
CA GLU A 251 43.21 44.91 9.83
C GLU A 251 44.13 43.77 9.32
N GLU A 252 44.74 43.01 10.22
CA GLU A 252 45.68 41.92 9.97
C GLU A 252 45.01 40.55 9.75
N VAL A 253 43.71 40.41 10.00
CA VAL A 253 42.95 39.16 9.82
C VAL A 253 42.08 39.24 8.56
N ASP A 254 42.19 38.25 7.67
CA ASP A 254 41.36 38.18 6.47
C ASP A 254 39.87 38.10 6.85
N SER A 255 39.05 38.82 6.10
CA SER A 255 37.58 38.71 6.09
C SER A 255 37.04 37.28 6.03
N ARG A 256 37.77 36.33 5.40
CA ARG A 256 37.38 34.91 5.34
C ARG A 256 37.63 34.13 6.63
N ASN A 257 38.48 34.68 7.50
CA ASN A 257 38.76 34.15 8.83
C ASN A 257 38.15 35.08 9.90
N ALA A 258 37.10 35.84 9.52
CA ALA A 258 36.45 36.82 10.37
C ALA A 258 35.79 36.20 11.61
N ASP A 259 35.27 35.00 11.43
CA ASP A 259 34.40 34.24 12.32
C ASP A 259 35.07 32.98 12.89
N LYS A 260 36.33 32.71 12.51
CA LYS A 260 37.10 31.55 12.97
C LYS A 260 37.80 31.80 14.32
N ILE A 261 37.85 30.75 15.14
CA ILE A 261 38.41 30.69 16.48
C ILE A 261 39.79 30.02 16.45
N PRO A 262 40.87 30.68 16.90
CA PRO A 262 42.17 30.03 17.07
C PRO A 262 42.17 29.00 18.22
N GLU A 263 42.94 27.91 18.10
CA GLU A 263 43.09 26.90 19.17
C GLU A 263 43.52 27.49 20.51
N ALA A 264 44.35 28.55 20.49
CA ALA A 264 44.74 29.29 21.69
C ALA A 264 43.54 29.95 22.42
N ALA A 265 42.46 30.26 21.70
CA ALA A 265 41.23 30.80 22.29
C ALA A 265 40.32 29.70 22.89
N LEU A 266 40.60 28.42 22.64
CA LEU A 266 39.86 27.28 23.19
C LEU A 266 40.54 26.64 24.41
N GLU A 267 41.64 27.22 24.92
CA GLU A 267 42.41 26.69 26.06
C GLU A 267 41.58 26.63 27.36
N ASP A 268 40.78 27.67 27.63
CA ASP A 268 39.88 27.75 28.78
C ASP A 268 38.76 28.77 28.54
N GLU A 269 37.72 28.73 29.38
CA GLU A 269 36.54 29.59 29.31
C GLU A 269 36.89 31.09 29.38
N GLU A 270 37.86 31.50 30.22
CA GLU A 270 38.23 32.92 30.37
C GLU A 270 38.86 33.46 29.08
N THR A 271 39.69 32.64 28.43
CA THR A 271 40.36 32.98 27.18
C THR A 271 39.37 33.02 26.00
N PHE A 272 38.40 32.09 25.98
CA PHE A 272 37.34 32.06 24.98
C PHE A 272 36.41 33.27 25.05
N GLU A 273 35.94 33.62 26.25
CA GLU A 273 35.09 34.81 26.45
C GLU A 273 35.84 36.10 26.08
N THR A 274 37.13 36.20 26.44
CA THR A 274 37.97 37.34 26.05
C THR A 274 38.11 37.44 24.54
N PHE A 275 38.23 36.31 23.83
CA PHE A 275 38.25 36.28 22.37
C PHE A 275 36.93 36.77 21.79
N LEU A 276 35.79 36.27 22.28
CA LEU A 276 34.47 36.68 21.80
C LEU A 276 34.22 38.19 21.99
N GLU A 277 34.56 38.73 23.15
CA GLU A 277 34.40 40.16 23.45
C GLU A 277 35.23 41.06 22.52
N GLN A 278 36.42 40.61 22.12
CA GLN A 278 37.30 41.36 21.22
C GLN A 278 36.86 41.20 19.76
N ARG A 279 36.56 39.96 19.35
CA ARG A 279 36.32 39.59 17.95
C ARG A 279 34.93 39.97 17.47
N PHE A 280 33.90 39.78 18.29
CA PHE A 280 32.50 40.02 17.96
C PHE A 280 32.01 41.31 18.64
N SER A 281 32.60 42.43 18.24
CA SER A 281 32.31 43.77 18.81
C SER A 281 31.63 44.73 17.83
N GLY A 282 31.28 44.26 16.62
CA GLY A 282 30.63 45.02 15.57
C GLY A 282 29.13 45.28 15.79
N ASP A 283 28.44 45.58 14.69
CA ASP A 283 27.00 45.87 14.70
C ASP A 283 26.19 44.64 15.13
N THR A 284 25.05 44.87 15.79
CA THR A 284 24.17 43.78 16.26
C THR A 284 23.03 43.57 15.25
N PRO A 285 22.97 42.43 14.55
CA PRO A 285 21.91 42.16 13.57
C PRO A 285 20.54 42.17 14.26
N THR A 286 19.67 43.10 13.87
CA THR A 286 18.38 43.32 14.54
C THR A 286 17.30 42.42 13.92
N PRO A 287 16.55 41.62 14.70
CA PRO A 287 15.41 40.86 14.17
C PRO A 287 14.38 41.78 13.50
N VAL A 288 13.68 41.27 12.49
CA VAL A 288 12.72 42.04 11.67
C VAL A 288 11.30 41.45 11.74
N TRP A 289 10.96 40.89 12.91
CA TRP A 289 9.66 40.30 13.19
C TRP A 289 8.55 41.37 13.12
N ASP A 290 7.58 41.15 12.24
CA ASP A 290 6.40 42.00 12.08
C ASP A 290 5.21 41.14 11.64
N PHE A 291 4.10 41.20 12.37
CA PHE A 291 2.90 40.42 12.06
C PHE A 291 1.61 41.22 12.27
N GLU A 292 0.53 40.75 11.64
CA GLU A 292 -0.83 41.17 11.96
C GLU A 292 -1.81 40.02 11.90
N ILE A 293 -2.95 40.20 12.58
CA ILE A 293 -4.12 39.35 12.44
C ILE A 293 -5.11 40.01 11.49
N SER A 294 -5.28 39.39 10.32
CA SER A 294 -6.27 39.77 9.33
C SER A 294 -7.59 39.07 9.61
N LEU A 295 -8.68 39.84 9.60
CA LEU A 295 -10.04 39.37 9.82
C LEU A 295 -10.93 39.76 8.65
N THR A 296 -11.62 38.77 8.10
CA THR A 296 -12.66 38.99 7.09
C THR A 296 -13.94 38.27 7.46
N ALA A 297 -15.08 38.86 7.12
CA ALA A 297 -16.40 38.30 7.39
C ALA A 297 -17.29 38.46 6.16
N GLN A 298 -18.06 37.41 5.81
CA GLN A 298 -18.97 37.42 4.68
C GLN A 298 -20.30 36.74 5.06
N TYR A 299 -21.42 37.24 4.56
CA TYR A 299 -22.71 36.55 4.73
C TYR A 299 -22.80 35.37 3.78
N ASP A 300 -23.30 34.25 4.29
CA ASP A 300 -23.71 33.09 3.51
C ASP A 300 -25.08 32.64 4.01
N GLU A 301 -26.11 32.87 3.20
CA GLU A 301 -27.52 32.65 3.56
C GLU A 301 -27.93 33.19 4.95
N ASP A 302 -28.16 32.29 5.92
CA ASP A 302 -28.57 32.59 7.30
C ASP A 302 -27.39 32.63 8.29
N ASP A 303 -26.16 32.58 7.77
CA ASP A 303 -24.91 32.49 8.52
C ASP A 303 -23.91 33.60 8.15
N ILE A 304 -22.86 33.72 8.95
CA ILE A 304 -21.70 34.59 8.74
C ILE A 304 -20.45 33.72 8.77
N ILE A 305 -19.73 33.70 7.66
CA ILE A 305 -18.44 33.02 7.58
C ILE A 305 -17.35 34.01 7.99
N VAL A 306 -16.55 33.63 8.98
CA VAL A 306 -15.46 34.44 9.55
C VAL A 306 -14.14 33.77 9.23
N SER A 307 -13.21 34.51 8.67
CA SER A 307 -11.84 34.06 8.40
C SER A 307 -10.86 34.88 9.25
N VAL A 308 -10.03 34.18 10.01
CA VAL A 308 -8.97 34.74 10.86
C VAL A 308 -7.63 34.25 10.34
N SER A 309 -6.68 35.16 10.12
CA SER A 309 -5.37 34.79 9.56
C SER A 309 -4.23 35.54 10.22
N PHE A 310 -3.23 34.81 10.68
CA PHE A 310 -1.91 35.33 11.07
C PHE A 310 -1.11 35.62 9.80
N VAL A 311 -0.63 36.86 9.64
CA VAL A 311 0.10 37.32 8.45
C VAL A 311 1.47 37.85 8.87
N ASN A 312 2.55 37.30 8.30
CA ASN A 312 3.87 37.88 8.39
C ASN A 312 3.94 39.12 7.48
N LYS A 313 4.16 40.30 8.06
CA LYS A 313 4.15 41.58 7.33
C LYS A 313 5.51 42.01 6.81
N HIS A 314 6.58 41.34 7.23
CA HIS A 314 7.91 41.72 6.79
C HIS A 314 7.99 41.68 5.25
N GLY A 315 8.34 42.80 4.62
CA GLY A 315 8.40 42.96 3.16
C GLY A 315 7.14 43.50 2.48
N VAL A 316 6.03 43.75 3.18
CA VAL A 316 4.81 44.35 2.59
C VAL A 316 5.09 45.73 1.98
N GLU A 317 5.88 46.57 2.67
CA GLU A 317 6.31 47.90 2.22
C GLU A 317 7.62 47.85 1.42
N TYR A 318 7.74 46.90 0.50
CA TYR A 318 8.88 46.84 -0.42
C TYR A 318 8.83 48.06 -1.39
N PRO A 319 9.97 48.73 -1.71
CA PRO A 319 11.37 48.38 -1.44
C PRO A 319 11.98 48.97 -0.15
N ASP A 320 11.18 49.60 0.72
CA ASP A 320 11.67 50.27 1.94
C ASP A 320 11.96 49.29 3.10
N ALA A 321 11.55 48.03 2.96
CA ALA A 321 11.82 46.96 3.92
C ALA A 321 13.32 46.60 3.99
N LEU A 322 13.79 46.19 5.17
CA LEU A 322 15.16 45.72 5.37
C LEU A 322 15.36 44.37 4.69
N ASP A 323 16.28 44.30 3.73
CA ASP A 323 16.77 43.04 3.20
C ASP A 323 17.52 42.29 4.31
N PRO A 324 17.11 41.06 4.67
CA PRO A 324 17.83 40.24 5.65
C PRO A 324 19.23 39.79 5.18
N LYS A 325 19.67 40.10 3.95
CA LYS A 325 21.04 39.88 3.42
C LYS A 325 21.57 38.45 3.60
N GLY A 326 20.75 37.43 3.37
CA GLY A 326 21.11 36.03 3.55
C GLY A 326 20.82 35.44 4.95
N GLU A 327 20.34 36.26 5.89
CA GLU A 327 19.89 35.81 7.23
C GLU A 327 18.36 35.80 7.34
N GLU A 328 17.70 35.20 6.35
CA GLU A 328 16.24 35.23 6.18
C GLU A 328 15.46 34.75 7.41
N TRP A 329 16.03 33.82 8.18
CA TRP A 329 15.47 33.30 9.43
C TRP A 329 15.08 34.40 10.43
N ARG A 330 15.71 35.58 10.36
CA ARG A 330 15.40 36.78 11.18
C ARG A 330 14.01 37.36 10.93
N ALA A 331 13.35 36.93 9.86
CA ALA A 331 12.02 37.36 9.46
C ALA A 331 10.98 36.24 9.57
N PHE A 332 11.37 35.03 9.99
CA PHE A 332 10.47 33.88 10.04
C PHE A 332 9.70 33.79 11.35
N PHE A 333 8.50 33.25 11.26
CA PHE A 333 7.72 32.77 12.40
C PHE A 333 7.58 31.25 12.28
N PHE A 334 7.69 30.55 13.40
CA PHE A 334 7.64 29.08 13.49
C PHE A 334 6.52 28.66 14.42
N ASP A 335 5.95 27.46 14.17
CA ASP A 335 4.82 26.89 14.93
C ASP A 335 3.71 27.93 15.20
N VAL A 336 3.27 28.58 14.12
CA VAL A 336 2.24 29.61 14.17
C VAL A 336 0.89 28.97 14.45
N ASN A 337 0.24 29.39 15.54
CA ASN A 337 -1.09 28.92 15.91
C ASN A 337 -2.03 30.09 16.25
N SER A 338 -3.33 29.86 16.14
CA SER A 338 -4.36 30.84 16.50
C SER A 338 -5.60 30.14 17.04
N ASP A 339 -5.90 30.42 18.30
CA ASP A 339 -7.12 29.96 18.98
C ASP A 339 -8.22 31.00 18.85
N VAL A 340 -9.41 30.61 18.43
CA VAL A 340 -10.58 31.49 18.34
C VAL A 340 -11.69 30.95 19.22
N SER A 341 -12.13 31.76 20.19
CA SER A 341 -13.21 31.43 21.12
C SER A 341 -14.35 32.44 21.04
N VAL A 342 -15.58 31.93 21.05
CA VAL A 342 -16.84 32.68 21.13
C VAL A 342 -17.41 32.53 22.54
N GLU A 343 -17.99 33.59 23.12
CA GLU A 343 -18.42 33.55 24.54
C GLU A 343 -19.57 32.57 24.82
N GLU A 344 -20.67 32.59 24.06
CA GLU A 344 -21.87 31.79 24.36
C GLU A 344 -22.42 31.02 23.14
N THR A 345 -22.35 31.63 21.95
CA THR A 345 -22.90 31.09 20.71
C THR A 345 -21.98 30.02 20.14
N PRO A 346 -22.50 28.80 19.90
CA PRO A 346 -21.73 27.74 19.27
C PRO A 346 -21.27 28.11 17.86
N ILE A 347 -20.10 27.60 17.49
CA ILE A 347 -19.63 27.61 16.10
C ILE A 347 -20.45 26.58 15.32
N GLU A 348 -21.05 27.02 14.21
CA GLU A 348 -21.86 26.18 13.34
C GLU A 348 -20.95 25.43 12.36
N PRO A 349 -21.21 24.14 12.07
CA PRO A 349 -20.44 23.39 11.10
C PRO A 349 -20.82 23.77 9.67
N PHE A 350 -19.88 23.56 8.75
CA PHE A 350 -20.16 23.43 7.32
C PHE A 350 -20.75 22.03 7.06
N VAL A 351 -21.73 21.91 6.17
CA VAL A 351 -22.38 20.62 5.87
C VAL A 351 -22.17 20.26 4.41
N SER A 352 -21.65 19.07 4.12
CA SER A 352 -21.54 18.56 2.74
C SER A 352 -22.80 17.79 2.35
N ASP A 353 -23.47 18.21 1.27
CA ASP A 353 -24.64 17.52 0.74
C ASP A 353 -24.27 16.15 0.14
N GLU A 354 -23.08 16.00 -0.44
CA GLU A 354 -22.59 14.73 -0.97
C GLU A 354 -22.47 13.66 0.13
N ILE A 355 -21.94 14.03 1.30
CA ILE A 355 -21.82 13.12 2.45
C ILE A 355 -23.18 12.84 3.09
N ARG A 356 -24.18 13.72 2.94
CA ARG A 356 -25.55 13.44 3.44
C ARG A 356 -26.21 12.26 2.74
N ASN A 357 -25.75 11.91 1.54
CA ASN A 357 -26.17 10.71 0.81
C ASN A 357 -25.53 9.42 1.36
N GLU A 358 -24.53 9.53 2.24
CA GLU A 358 -23.86 8.40 2.90
C GLU A 358 -24.26 8.33 4.38
N TYR A 359 -25.16 7.39 4.74
CA TYR A 359 -25.77 7.36 6.07
C TYR A 359 -24.81 6.96 7.21
N HIS A 360 -23.70 6.30 6.89
CA HIS A 360 -22.67 5.91 7.86
C HIS A 360 -21.86 7.11 8.37
N TYR A 361 -21.72 8.15 7.57
CA TYR A 361 -20.75 9.23 7.78
C TYR A 361 -21.38 10.50 8.34
N ASP A 362 -20.59 11.26 9.10
CA ASP A 362 -20.95 12.58 9.57
C ASP A 362 -20.69 13.63 8.46
N PRO A 363 -21.71 14.38 8.00
CA PRO A 363 -21.53 15.37 6.93
C PRO A 363 -21.01 16.72 7.43
N GLU A 364 -20.86 16.91 8.74
CA GLU A 364 -20.45 18.16 9.36
C GLU A 364 -18.93 18.36 9.31
N MET A 365 -18.48 19.59 9.10
CA MET A 365 -17.09 20.02 9.18
C MET A 365 -16.99 21.29 10.03
N ASP A 366 -16.22 21.24 11.11
CA ASP A 366 -16.20 22.32 12.10
C ASP A 366 -15.55 23.62 11.60
N GLY A 367 -14.64 23.51 10.63
CA GLY A 367 -13.96 24.66 10.03
C GLY A 367 -13.13 24.29 8.81
N LEU A 368 -12.51 25.29 8.19
CA LEU A 368 -11.55 25.12 7.10
C LEU A 368 -10.27 25.86 7.42
N GLY A 369 -9.13 25.18 7.35
CA GLY A 369 -7.83 25.81 7.52
C GLY A 369 -7.33 26.55 6.26
N ARG A 370 -6.28 27.34 6.44
CA ARG A 370 -5.53 27.99 5.36
C ARG A 370 -4.05 27.82 5.65
N ASN A 371 -3.40 26.95 4.87
CA ASN A 371 -2.01 26.50 5.10
C ASN A 371 -1.80 25.84 6.48
N CYS A 372 -2.88 25.35 7.08
CA CYS A 372 -2.92 24.52 8.28
C CYS A 372 -4.21 23.67 8.23
N SER A 373 -4.34 22.73 9.15
CA SER A 373 -5.63 22.10 9.50
C SER A 373 -6.30 22.89 10.62
N VAL A 374 -7.52 22.50 11.00
CA VAL A 374 -8.26 23.08 12.12
C VAL A 374 -8.88 22.00 12.99
N GLU A 375 -8.99 22.28 14.28
CA GLU A 375 -9.62 21.39 15.25
C GLU A 375 -10.55 22.18 16.17
N ARG A 376 -11.72 21.61 16.48
CA ARG A 376 -12.69 22.21 17.38
C ARG A 376 -12.55 21.61 18.77
N THR A 377 -11.91 22.34 19.69
CA THR A 377 -11.67 21.89 21.07
C THR A 377 -12.91 22.01 21.97
N SER A 378 -13.85 22.88 21.63
CA SER A 378 -15.14 22.99 22.32
C SER A 378 -16.24 23.49 21.39
N PRO A 379 -17.54 23.40 21.75
CA PRO A 379 -18.61 23.92 20.90
C PRO A 379 -18.47 25.41 20.52
N THR A 380 -17.65 26.16 21.23
CA THR A 380 -17.43 27.60 21.04
C THR A 380 -15.97 27.94 20.71
N THR A 381 -15.08 26.96 20.58
CA THR A 381 -13.63 27.18 20.38
C THR A 381 -13.09 26.34 19.24
N ILE A 382 -12.35 26.98 18.34
CA ILE A 382 -11.67 26.35 17.20
C ILE A 382 -10.23 26.87 17.12
N GLU A 383 -9.28 26.00 16.80
CA GLU A 383 -7.86 26.32 16.71
C GLU A 383 -7.24 25.83 15.40
N THR A 384 -6.13 26.47 15.01
CA THR A 384 -5.30 26.01 13.89
C THR A 384 -4.35 24.91 14.34
N VAL A 385 -4.15 23.89 13.49
CA VAL A 385 -3.21 22.79 13.75
C VAL A 385 -2.23 22.66 12.58
N THR A 386 -0.95 22.84 12.87
CA THR A 386 0.15 22.78 11.87
C THR A 386 0.60 21.37 11.55
N VAL A 387 0.47 20.45 12.50
CA VAL A 387 0.78 19.02 12.34
C VAL A 387 -0.45 18.22 12.81
N PRO A 388 -1.50 18.10 11.97
CA PRO A 388 -2.70 17.36 12.35
C PRO A 388 -2.40 15.87 12.49
N ILE A 389 -3.06 15.23 13.45
CA ILE A 389 -2.95 13.80 13.72
C ILE A 389 -4.35 13.19 13.66
N HIS A 390 -4.50 12.11 12.89
CA HIS A 390 -5.72 11.31 12.82
C HIS A 390 -5.44 9.93 13.41
N GLU A 391 -6.24 9.52 14.38
CA GLU A 391 -6.10 8.23 15.04
C GLU A 391 -7.03 7.18 14.42
N GLN A 392 -6.45 6.23 13.69
CA GLN A 392 -7.19 5.11 13.13
C GLN A 392 -7.17 3.92 14.10
N ARG A 393 -8.34 3.56 14.60
CA ARG A 393 -8.54 2.41 15.49
C ARG A 393 -8.45 1.08 14.76
N LYS A 394 -8.16 -0.01 15.50
CA LYS A 394 -8.14 -1.37 14.94
C LYS A 394 -9.55 -1.82 14.58
N TYR A 395 -9.72 -2.38 13.38
CA TYR A 395 -10.94 -3.06 12.97
C TYR A 395 -10.73 -4.57 13.15
N ARG A 396 -11.53 -5.21 14.01
CA ARG A 396 -11.37 -6.61 14.41
C ARG A 396 -12.58 -7.45 14.03
N SER A 397 -12.33 -8.72 13.73
CA SER A 397 -13.37 -9.73 13.60
C SER A 397 -14.12 -9.91 14.92
N ARG A 398 -15.42 -10.17 14.86
CA ARG A 398 -16.25 -10.42 16.04
C ARG A 398 -16.12 -11.89 16.46
N GLU A 399 -15.62 -12.13 17.67
CA GLU A 399 -15.33 -13.47 18.21
C GLU A 399 -16.41 -13.97 19.21
N THR A 400 -17.50 -13.20 19.40
CA THR A 400 -18.60 -13.57 20.33
C THR A 400 -19.28 -14.91 20.02
N LEU A 401 -19.18 -15.35 18.76
CA LEU A 401 -19.71 -16.61 18.27
C LEU A 401 -18.53 -17.52 17.92
N SER A 402 -18.19 -18.38 18.86
CA SER A 402 -17.14 -19.37 18.67
C SER A 402 -17.49 -20.32 17.52
N ALA A 403 -16.48 -20.62 16.70
CA ALA A 403 -16.58 -21.47 15.51
C ALA A 403 -15.40 -22.46 15.42
N PRO A 404 -15.21 -23.35 16.43
CA PRO A 404 -13.99 -24.15 16.56
C PRO A 404 -13.82 -25.17 15.44
N PHE A 405 -12.60 -25.31 14.94
CA PHE A 405 -12.29 -26.33 13.93
C PHE A 405 -12.61 -27.73 14.45
N SER A 406 -12.20 -28.03 15.68
CA SER A 406 -12.41 -29.32 16.35
C SER A 406 -13.89 -29.71 16.43
N ASP A 407 -14.79 -28.78 16.72
CA ASP A 407 -16.23 -29.06 16.83
C ASP A 407 -16.86 -29.31 15.46
N PHE A 408 -16.42 -28.62 14.41
CA PHE A 408 -16.88 -28.91 13.05
C PHE A 408 -16.27 -30.19 12.47
N ALA A 409 -15.03 -30.50 12.84
CA ALA A 409 -14.29 -31.68 12.40
C ALA A 409 -14.81 -32.97 13.04
N TRP A 410 -15.08 -32.94 14.35
CA TRP A 410 -15.31 -34.13 15.19
C TRP A 410 -16.60 -34.09 16.01
N GLY A 411 -17.20 -32.91 16.17
CA GLY A 411 -18.26 -32.61 17.14
C GLY A 411 -19.62 -32.28 16.54
N THR A 412 -20.25 -31.23 17.08
CA THR A 412 -21.66 -30.86 16.86
C THR A 412 -21.85 -29.72 15.86
N ILE A 413 -21.63 -30.01 14.57
CA ILE A 413 -21.78 -29.04 13.45
C ILE A 413 -23.08 -28.24 13.54
N GLU A 414 -24.22 -28.93 13.70
CA GLU A 414 -25.54 -28.30 13.69
C GLU A 414 -25.71 -27.31 14.83
N THR A 415 -25.13 -27.58 16.00
CA THR A 415 -25.27 -26.70 17.17
C THR A 415 -24.66 -25.32 16.92
N HIS A 416 -23.49 -25.29 16.28
CA HIS A 416 -22.79 -24.03 15.97
C HIS A 416 -23.44 -23.31 14.78
N LEU A 417 -23.75 -24.01 13.69
CA LEU A 417 -24.40 -23.40 12.53
C LEU A 417 -25.82 -22.89 12.85
N ASP A 418 -26.59 -23.60 13.69
CA ASP A 418 -27.91 -23.14 14.15
C ASP A 418 -27.80 -21.92 15.06
N ARG A 419 -26.76 -21.86 15.90
CA ARG A 419 -26.48 -20.68 16.71
C ARG A 419 -26.18 -19.48 15.81
N ILE A 420 -25.25 -19.60 14.86
CA ILE A 420 -24.90 -18.50 13.94
C ILE A 420 -26.14 -18.02 13.17
N SER A 421 -26.94 -18.94 12.62
CA SER A 421 -28.19 -18.61 11.90
C SER A 421 -29.18 -17.81 12.77
N ARG A 422 -29.37 -18.20 14.04
CA ARG A 422 -30.24 -17.45 14.98
C ARG A 422 -29.68 -16.05 15.26
N GLU A 423 -28.39 -15.93 15.47
CA GLU A 423 -27.76 -14.66 15.83
C GLU A 423 -27.71 -13.70 14.63
N MET A 424 -27.61 -14.21 13.40
CA MET A 424 -27.80 -13.42 12.18
C MET A 424 -29.23 -12.85 12.09
N GLU A 425 -30.26 -13.62 12.46
CA GLU A 425 -31.63 -13.12 12.55
C GLU A 425 -31.76 -12.01 13.60
N GLU A 426 -31.17 -12.19 14.78
CA GLU A 426 -31.16 -11.16 15.84
C GLU A 426 -30.43 -9.89 15.38
N ALA A 427 -29.31 -10.02 14.66
CA ALA A 427 -28.60 -8.88 14.08
C ALA A 427 -29.44 -8.12 13.04
N ARG A 428 -30.17 -8.85 12.18
CA ARG A 428 -31.07 -8.28 11.17
C ARG A 428 -32.19 -7.45 11.80
N GLU A 429 -32.78 -7.95 12.89
CA GLU A 429 -33.77 -7.20 13.69
C GLU A 429 -33.16 -5.94 14.32
N GLN A 430 -31.94 -6.03 14.85
CA GLN A 430 -31.24 -4.89 15.44
C GLN A 430 -30.91 -3.83 14.40
N TYR A 431 -30.44 -4.22 13.21
CA TYR A 431 -30.15 -3.30 12.11
C TYR A 431 -31.39 -2.50 11.71
N GLU A 432 -32.52 -3.17 11.49
CA GLU A 432 -33.79 -2.51 11.18
C GLU A 432 -34.23 -1.55 12.29
N SER A 433 -33.99 -1.90 13.56
CA SER A 433 -34.34 -1.03 14.69
C SER A 433 -33.57 0.31 14.69
N MET A 434 -32.38 0.35 14.07
CA MET A 434 -31.55 1.56 13.95
C MET A 434 -32.00 2.51 12.85
N ARG A 435 -32.90 2.08 11.95
CA ARG A 435 -33.35 2.85 10.78
C ARG A 435 -33.72 4.29 11.12
N SER A 436 -34.51 4.50 12.16
CA SER A 436 -34.99 5.85 12.52
C SER A 436 -33.87 6.73 13.06
N GLU A 437 -32.93 6.16 13.80
CA GLU A 437 -31.80 6.88 14.39
C GLU A 437 -30.79 7.30 13.33
N VAL A 438 -30.41 6.36 12.45
CA VAL A 438 -29.37 6.56 11.44
C VAL A 438 -29.83 7.46 10.30
N LEU A 439 -31.12 7.38 9.90
CA LEU A 439 -31.68 8.11 8.76
C LEU A 439 -32.32 9.46 9.13
N THR A 440 -32.16 9.92 10.38
CA THR A 440 -32.61 11.25 10.81
C THR A 440 -31.88 12.33 10.00
N GLU A 441 -32.63 13.24 9.36
CA GLU A 441 -32.12 14.37 8.55
C GLU A 441 -31.26 13.97 7.32
N ARG A 442 -31.26 12.69 6.95
CA ARG A 442 -30.61 12.15 5.74
C ARG A 442 -31.46 12.29 4.49
N SER A 443 -30.81 12.23 3.33
CA SER A 443 -31.44 12.30 2.01
C SER A 443 -32.26 11.04 1.70
N ASP A 444 -33.06 11.07 0.63
CA ASP A 444 -33.79 9.88 0.17
C ASP A 444 -32.84 8.80 -0.38
N GLU A 445 -31.74 9.19 -1.03
CA GLU A 445 -30.70 8.26 -1.50
C GLU A 445 -30.04 7.50 -0.35
N ALA A 446 -29.80 8.17 0.79
CA ALA A 446 -29.27 7.53 1.99
C ALA A 446 -30.25 6.48 2.56
N ARG A 447 -31.57 6.68 2.38
CA ARG A 447 -32.59 5.69 2.80
C ARG A 447 -32.58 4.47 1.90
N GLU A 448 -32.47 4.68 0.59
CA GLU A 448 -32.38 3.60 -0.41
C GLU A 448 -31.15 2.73 -0.16
N LYS A 449 -29.97 3.34 0.03
CA LYS A 449 -28.74 2.62 0.39
C LYS A 449 -28.86 1.81 1.69
N PHE A 450 -29.57 2.32 2.69
CA PHE A 450 -29.80 1.57 3.93
C PHE A 450 -30.65 0.32 3.65
N ASP A 451 -31.69 0.45 2.82
CA ASP A 451 -32.55 -0.66 2.42
C ASP A 451 -31.79 -1.72 1.60
N GLU A 452 -30.96 -1.29 0.66
CA GLU A 452 -30.09 -2.18 -0.13
C GLU A 452 -29.13 -2.98 0.76
N ASN A 453 -28.46 -2.32 1.72
CA ASN A 453 -27.54 -3.00 2.64
C ASN A 453 -28.26 -4.01 3.55
N LEU A 454 -29.48 -3.68 4.00
CA LEU A 454 -30.28 -4.60 4.81
C LEU A 454 -30.76 -5.80 3.99
N GLU A 455 -31.13 -5.60 2.73
CA GLU A 455 -31.49 -6.69 1.81
C GLU A 455 -30.29 -7.58 1.45
N ALA A 456 -29.10 -6.98 1.30
CA ALA A 456 -27.85 -7.73 1.12
C ALA A 456 -27.57 -8.64 2.34
N PHE A 457 -27.70 -8.13 3.57
CA PHE A 457 -27.54 -8.96 4.78
C PHE A 457 -28.59 -10.08 4.86
N GLU A 458 -29.83 -9.82 4.43
CA GLU A 458 -30.88 -10.84 4.37
C GLU A 458 -30.59 -11.90 3.29
N LYS A 459 -29.99 -11.52 2.15
CA LYS A 459 -29.50 -12.45 1.12
C LYS A 459 -28.41 -13.36 1.70
N GLU A 460 -27.44 -12.80 2.43
CA GLU A 460 -26.38 -13.57 3.11
C GLU A 460 -26.97 -14.59 4.08
N ARG A 461 -27.92 -14.16 4.93
CA ARG A 461 -28.62 -15.03 5.89
C ARG A 461 -29.34 -16.19 5.18
N ARG A 462 -30.08 -15.92 4.10
CA ARG A 462 -30.78 -16.95 3.31
C ARG A 462 -29.80 -17.96 2.70
N ARG A 463 -28.70 -17.50 2.11
CA ARG A 463 -27.68 -18.38 1.53
C ARG A 463 -26.98 -19.23 2.59
N PHE A 464 -26.65 -18.64 3.74
CA PHE A 464 -26.10 -19.38 4.88
C PHE A 464 -27.06 -20.47 5.37
N ASP A 465 -28.35 -20.15 5.51
CA ASP A 465 -29.38 -21.11 5.89
C ASP A 465 -29.49 -22.27 4.88
N GLN A 466 -29.30 -22.00 3.58
CA GLN A 466 -29.31 -23.02 2.54
C GLN A 466 -28.08 -23.92 2.61
N GLY A 467 -26.89 -23.34 2.72
CA GLY A 467 -25.64 -24.10 2.89
C GLY A 467 -25.68 -25.01 4.12
N ARG A 468 -26.23 -24.52 5.24
CA ARG A 468 -26.46 -25.32 6.45
C ARG A 468 -27.34 -26.53 6.17
N LYS A 469 -28.44 -26.39 5.41
CA LYS A 469 -29.32 -27.52 5.06
C LYS A 469 -28.60 -28.56 4.21
N LEU A 470 -27.80 -28.13 3.23
CA LEU A 470 -27.02 -29.05 2.38
C LEU A 470 -25.99 -29.84 3.20
N ILE A 471 -25.33 -29.21 4.18
CA ILE A 471 -24.44 -29.90 5.14
C ILE A 471 -25.22 -30.87 6.04
N GLN A 472 -26.42 -30.50 6.47
CA GLN A 472 -27.25 -31.32 7.34
C GLN A 472 -27.72 -32.60 6.62
N ASP A 473 -28.17 -32.45 5.37
CA ASP A 473 -28.73 -33.52 4.56
C ASP A 473 -27.67 -34.29 3.75
N ASP A 474 -26.41 -33.85 3.82
CA ASP A 474 -25.25 -34.39 3.09
C ASP A 474 -25.46 -34.46 1.56
N VAL A 475 -26.16 -33.46 1.02
CA VAL A 475 -26.40 -33.35 -0.43
C VAL A 475 -25.06 -33.11 -1.12
N GLY A 476 -24.77 -33.85 -2.20
CA GLY A 476 -23.53 -33.70 -2.96
C GLY A 476 -22.26 -33.89 -2.12
N HIS A 477 -22.30 -34.73 -1.08
CA HIS A 477 -21.21 -34.98 -0.13
C HIS A 477 -20.77 -33.79 0.74
N SER A 478 -21.63 -32.77 0.86
CA SER A 478 -21.32 -31.53 1.57
C SER A 478 -20.94 -31.75 3.04
N ARG A 479 -21.54 -32.73 3.73
CA ARG A 479 -21.21 -32.99 5.13
C ARG A 479 -19.83 -33.57 5.30
N ALA A 480 -19.50 -34.57 4.48
CA ALA A 480 -18.21 -35.24 4.53
C ALA A 480 -17.07 -34.28 4.15
N ALA A 481 -17.24 -33.53 3.06
CA ALA A 481 -16.28 -32.53 2.62
C ALA A 481 -16.08 -31.43 3.66
N PHE A 482 -17.16 -30.92 4.27
CA PHE A 482 -17.08 -29.90 5.33
C PHE A 482 -16.33 -30.42 6.56
N LYS A 483 -16.53 -31.68 6.95
CA LYS A 483 -15.77 -32.29 8.05
C LYS A 483 -14.28 -32.40 7.73
N PHE A 484 -13.92 -32.89 6.54
CA PHE A 484 -12.53 -33.05 6.16
C PHE A 484 -11.81 -31.72 6.02
N MET A 485 -12.47 -30.69 5.49
CA MET A 485 -11.97 -29.33 5.52
C MET A 485 -11.65 -28.89 6.95
N ASN A 486 -12.59 -29.01 7.89
CA ASN A 486 -12.34 -28.59 9.27
C ASN A 486 -11.26 -29.45 9.96
N GLN A 487 -11.14 -30.73 9.64
CA GLN A 487 -10.03 -31.57 10.12
C GLN A 487 -8.67 -31.07 9.62
N THR A 488 -8.60 -30.58 8.38
CA THR A 488 -7.38 -29.97 7.83
C THR A 488 -6.95 -28.80 8.70
N PHE A 489 -7.84 -27.85 8.96
CA PHE A 489 -7.49 -26.65 9.74
C PHE A 489 -7.25 -26.95 11.22
N ASP A 490 -7.98 -27.89 11.83
CA ASP A 490 -7.77 -28.36 13.22
C ASP A 490 -6.36 -28.97 13.43
N GLN A 491 -5.77 -29.56 12.39
CA GLN A 491 -4.47 -30.24 12.46
C GLN A 491 -3.27 -29.36 12.07
N MET A 492 -3.50 -28.12 11.64
CA MET A 492 -2.45 -27.18 11.25
C MET A 492 -1.65 -26.59 12.43
N GLY A 493 -2.10 -26.75 13.67
CA GLY A 493 -1.35 -26.38 14.88
C GLY A 493 -1.97 -25.24 15.72
N GLU A 494 -1.25 -24.83 16.78
CA GLU A 494 -1.75 -23.98 17.88
C GLU A 494 -2.01 -22.50 17.53
N LYS A 495 -1.64 -22.02 16.33
CA LYS A 495 -1.74 -20.58 15.98
C LYS A 495 -3.19 -20.11 15.78
N TYR A 496 -4.09 -21.00 15.35
CA TYR A 496 -5.52 -20.71 15.17
C TYR A 496 -6.34 -21.94 15.58
N GLU A 497 -7.34 -21.75 16.45
CA GLU A 497 -8.19 -22.86 16.95
C GLU A 497 -9.62 -22.83 16.37
N GLU A 498 -10.02 -21.72 15.76
CA GLU A 498 -11.36 -21.50 15.23
C GLU A 498 -11.38 -20.58 14.00
N TRP A 499 -12.49 -20.65 13.25
CA TRP A 499 -12.74 -19.72 12.15
C TRP A 499 -13.14 -18.34 12.67
N TYR A 500 -12.68 -17.27 12.01
CA TYR A 500 -13.37 -15.99 12.15
C TYR A 500 -14.79 -16.10 11.61
N LEU A 501 -15.72 -15.39 12.26
CA LEU A 501 -17.15 -15.48 11.97
C LEU A 501 -17.47 -15.23 10.49
N PHE A 502 -16.84 -14.24 9.87
CA PHE A 502 -17.07 -13.95 8.44
C PHE A 502 -16.55 -15.08 7.52
N GLN A 503 -15.48 -15.79 7.89
CA GLN A 503 -14.89 -16.87 7.10
C GLN A 503 -15.82 -18.07 7.04
N ILE A 504 -16.30 -18.54 8.21
CA ILE A 504 -17.18 -19.71 8.27
C ILE A 504 -18.53 -19.44 7.61
N ILE A 505 -19.07 -18.22 7.77
CA ILE A 505 -20.31 -17.83 7.10
C ILE A 505 -20.12 -17.80 5.59
N TYR A 506 -19.02 -17.21 5.10
CA TYR A 506 -18.68 -17.19 3.68
C TYR A 506 -18.59 -18.60 3.08
N ILE A 507 -17.83 -19.50 3.74
CA ILE A 507 -17.68 -20.88 3.28
C ILE A 507 -19.05 -21.55 3.19
N VAL A 508 -19.88 -21.45 4.23
CA VAL A 508 -21.20 -22.09 4.26
C VAL A 508 -22.15 -21.50 3.22
N MET A 509 -22.16 -20.18 3.00
CA MET A 509 -23.03 -19.55 2.00
C MET A 509 -22.59 -19.81 0.54
N ALA A 510 -21.33 -20.18 0.32
CA ALA A 510 -20.79 -20.54 -1.00
C ALA A 510 -20.99 -22.03 -1.35
N ILE A 511 -21.30 -22.89 -0.38
CA ILE A 511 -21.56 -24.32 -0.61
C ILE A 511 -22.70 -24.57 -1.61
N PRO A 512 -23.87 -23.89 -1.54
CA PRO A 512 -24.94 -24.07 -2.53
C PRO A 512 -24.46 -23.90 -3.96
N ASP A 513 -23.60 -22.92 -4.22
CA ASP A 513 -23.05 -22.64 -5.54
C ASP A 513 -22.21 -23.82 -6.06
N VAL A 514 -21.23 -24.27 -5.26
CA VAL A 514 -20.35 -25.39 -5.64
C VAL A 514 -21.12 -26.71 -5.80
N VAL A 515 -22.18 -26.90 -5.01
CA VAL A 515 -23.02 -28.10 -5.09
C VAL A 515 -23.88 -28.08 -6.37
N ALA A 516 -24.45 -26.91 -6.73
CA ALA A 516 -25.28 -26.72 -7.91
C ALA A 516 -24.56 -27.01 -9.25
N GLN A 517 -23.22 -27.02 -9.28
CA GLN A 517 -22.44 -27.39 -10.47
C GLN A 517 -22.67 -28.85 -10.93
N THR A 518 -23.21 -29.70 -10.04
CA THR A 518 -23.32 -31.16 -10.28
C THR A 518 -24.62 -31.76 -9.76
N GLU A 519 -25.28 -31.08 -8.82
CA GLU A 519 -26.57 -31.49 -8.26
C GLU A 519 -27.66 -30.53 -8.73
N ASP A 520 -28.89 -31.04 -8.84
CA ASP A 520 -30.07 -30.25 -9.20
C ASP A 520 -30.53 -29.44 -7.98
N ILE A 521 -30.05 -28.20 -7.88
CA ILE A 521 -30.42 -27.22 -6.86
C ILE A 521 -31.26 -26.13 -7.53
N ASP A 522 -32.33 -25.68 -6.87
CA ASP A 522 -33.17 -24.61 -7.40
C ASP A 522 -32.34 -23.33 -7.64
N ALA A 523 -32.55 -22.65 -8.76
CA ALA A 523 -31.77 -21.46 -9.13
C ALA A 523 -31.89 -20.31 -8.12
N GLU A 524 -32.99 -20.23 -7.37
CA GLU A 524 -33.19 -19.23 -6.31
C GLU A 524 -32.36 -19.52 -5.04
N ASP A 525 -31.82 -20.73 -4.91
CA ASP A 525 -31.08 -21.23 -3.75
C ASP A 525 -29.55 -21.15 -3.92
N HIS A 526 -29.04 -20.69 -5.08
CA HIS A 526 -27.61 -20.54 -5.36
C HIS A 526 -27.30 -19.27 -6.16
N CYS A 527 -26.03 -18.85 -6.18
CA CYS A 527 -25.55 -17.66 -6.90
C CYS A 527 -24.30 -17.98 -7.76
N LEU A 528 -24.34 -19.06 -8.54
CA LEU A 528 -23.26 -19.45 -9.47
C LEU A 528 -23.02 -18.42 -10.59
N ASP A 529 -24.09 -17.76 -11.01
CA ASP A 529 -24.14 -16.67 -11.98
C ASP A 529 -23.64 -15.33 -11.42
N GLU A 530 -23.30 -15.27 -10.13
CA GLU A 530 -22.72 -14.10 -9.48
C GLU A 530 -21.25 -14.31 -9.09
N VAL A 531 -20.49 -13.22 -9.11
CA VAL A 531 -19.11 -13.19 -8.62
C VAL A 531 -19.09 -12.75 -7.16
N ASP A 532 -18.53 -13.59 -6.29
CA ASP A 532 -18.35 -13.22 -4.88
C ASP A 532 -17.14 -12.30 -4.73
N VAL A 533 -17.31 -11.14 -4.09
CA VAL A 533 -16.25 -10.18 -3.76
C VAL A 533 -16.06 -10.14 -2.25
N ILE A 534 -14.99 -10.79 -1.77
CA ILE A 534 -14.60 -10.80 -0.37
C ILE A 534 -13.89 -9.47 -0.05
N TYR A 535 -14.60 -8.56 0.61
CA TYR A 535 -14.12 -7.26 1.04
C TYR A 535 -13.92 -7.22 2.55
N PHE A 536 -12.68 -7.34 2.99
CA PHE A 536 -12.31 -7.26 4.41
C PHE A 536 -10.91 -6.65 4.53
N PRO A 537 -10.55 -5.97 5.64
CA PRO A 537 -9.24 -5.34 5.75
C PRO A 537 -8.06 -6.31 5.59
N THR A 538 -6.90 -5.76 5.20
CA THR A 538 -5.65 -6.53 5.08
C THR A 538 -5.26 -7.16 6.42
N GLY A 539 -4.81 -8.41 6.39
CA GLY A 539 -4.52 -9.20 7.60
C GLY A 539 -5.76 -9.79 8.29
N GLY A 540 -6.98 -9.47 7.85
CA GLY A 540 -8.22 -9.92 8.48
C GLY A 540 -8.68 -11.33 8.11
N GLY A 541 -7.87 -12.14 7.43
CA GLY A 541 -8.18 -13.56 7.19
C GLY A 541 -8.92 -13.90 5.88
N LYS A 542 -8.84 -13.05 4.85
CA LYS A 542 -9.50 -13.28 3.54
C LYS A 542 -9.01 -14.55 2.84
N THR A 543 -7.71 -14.83 2.95
CA THR A 543 -7.06 -15.97 2.32
C THR A 543 -7.65 -17.28 2.85
N GLU A 544 -7.80 -17.40 4.17
CA GLU A 544 -8.34 -18.58 4.83
C GLU A 544 -9.81 -18.83 4.43
N ALA A 545 -10.60 -17.77 4.17
CA ALA A 545 -11.98 -17.91 3.70
C ALA A 545 -12.07 -18.63 2.35
N TYR A 546 -11.31 -18.20 1.34
CA TYR A 546 -11.33 -18.87 0.04
C TYR A 546 -10.54 -20.19 0.05
N LEU A 547 -9.49 -20.33 0.86
CA LEU A 547 -8.76 -21.60 1.01
C LEU A 547 -9.63 -22.67 1.64
N GLY A 548 -10.44 -22.33 2.65
CA GLY A 548 -11.45 -23.23 3.21
C GLY A 548 -12.39 -23.74 2.12
N LEU A 549 -12.94 -22.83 1.30
CA LEU A 549 -13.80 -23.20 0.18
C LEU A 549 -13.10 -24.11 -0.86
N VAL A 550 -11.83 -23.85 -1.17
CA VAL A 550 -11.03 -24.69 -2.08
C VAL A 550 -10.81 -26.09 -1.49
N VAL A 551 -10.43 -26.19 -0.22
CA VAL A 551 -10.21 -27.49 0.46
C VAL A 551 -11.51 -28.28 0.54
N PHE A 552 -12.62 -27.63 0.91
CA PHE A 552 -13.96 -28.22 0.85
C PHE A 552 -14.25 -28.81 -0.54
N THR A 553 -14.00 -28.01 -1.58
CA THR A 553 -14.28 -28.42 -2.97
C THR A 553 -13.35 -29.53 -3.45
N ALA A 554 -12.08 -29.54 -3.02
CA ALA A 554 -11.12 -30.60 -3.35
C ALA A 554 -11.54 -31.94 -2.75
N PHE A 555 -11.96 -31.97 -1.48
CA PHE A 555 -12.52 -33.18 -0.87
C PHE A 555 -13.82 -33.60 -1.56
N ARG A 556 -14.70 -32.66 -1.87
CA ARG A 556 -15.94 -32.93 -2.60
C ARG A 556 -15.67 -33.55 -3.96
N ASP A 557 -14.70 -33.03 -4.71
CA ASP A 557 -14.26 -33.57 -6.00
C ASP A 557 -13.83 -35.04 -5.86
N ARG A 558 -13.01 -35.37 -4.85
CA ARG A 558 -12.59 -36.76 -4.61
C ARG A 558 -13.77 -37.65 -4.23
N LEU A 559 -14.66 -37.19 -3.35
CA LEU A 559 -15.82 -37.94 -2.88
C LEU A 559 -16.85 -38.23 -3.97
N ARG A 560 -17.08 -37.28 -4.88
CA ARG A 560 -18.01 -37.44 -6.02
C ARG A 560 -17.42 -38.24 -7.18
N GLY A 561 -16.14 -38.60 -7.11
CA GLY A 561 -15.46 -39.47 -8.08
C GLY A 561 -14.51 -38.78 -9.07
N LYS A 562 -14.28 -37.47 -8.96
CA LYS A 562 -13.21 -36.77 -9.70
C LYS A 562 -11.86 -37.10 -9.04
N ALA A 563 -11.31 -38.26 -9.40
CA ALA A 563 -10.12 -38.83 -8.76
C ALA A 563 -8.81 -38.05 -9.03
N TYR A 564 -8.77 -37.20 -10.06
CA TYR A 564 -7.61 -36.42 -10.47
C TYR A 564 -8.04 -35.12 -11.18
N GLY A 565 -7.07 -34.24 -11.47
CA GLY A 565 -7.26 -32.97 -12.17
C GLY A 565 -7.42 -31.77 -11.24
N THR A 566 -7.44 -30.59 -11.87
CA THR A 566 -7.50 -29.30 -11.18
C THR A 566 -8.88 -29.00 -10.65
N THR A 567 -8.93 -28.60 -9.38
CA THR A 567 -10.14 -28.17 -8.67
C THR A 567 -10.25 -26.66 -8.64
N ALA A 568 -9.16 -25.95 -8.38
CA ALA A 568 -9.14 -24.50 -8.30
C ALA A 568 -7.93 -23.87 -9.01
N LEU A 569 -8.12 -22.66 -9.51
CA LEU A 569 -7.06 -21.81 -10.05
C LEU A 569 -7.17 -20.43 -9.41
N THR A 570 -6.08 -19.95 -8.82
CA THR A 570 -5.97 -18.57 -8.32
C THR A 570 -5.05 -17.74 -9.20
N LYS A 571 -5.38 -16.46 -9.34
CA LYS A 571 -4.71 -15.50 -10.22
C LYS A 571 -4.23 -14.30 -9.44
N PHE A 572 -2.96 -13.97 -9.62
CA PHE A 572 -2.34 -12.78 -9.06
C PHE A 572 -1.96 -11.79 -10.17
N PRO A 573 -2.26 -10.48 -9.99
CA PRO A 573 -2.00 -9.45 -10.99
C PRO A 573 -0.51 -9.11 -11.14
N LEU A 574 0.27 -9.17 -10.06
CA LEU A 574 1.70 -8.92 -10.04
C LEU A 574 2.49 -10.22 -10.11
N ARG A 575 3.71 -10.14 -10.67
CA ARG A 575 4.65 -11.27 -10.76
C ARG A 575 5.18 -11.73 -9.41
N LEU A 576 5.05 -10.89 -8.39
CA LEU A 576 5.36 -11.19 -7.00
C LEU A 576 4.09 -11.64 -6.30
N LEU A 577 3.90 -12.95 -6.27
CA LEU A 577 3.22 -13.57 -5.15
C LEU A 577 4.16 -13.50 -3.94
N SER A 578 3.64 -13.19 -2.76
CA SER A 578 4.45 -13.34 -1.54
C SER A 578 4.82 -14.82 -1.34
N LEU A 579 6.09 -15.14 -1.11
CA LEU A 579 6.50 -16.51 -0.71
C LEU A 579 5.69 -17.00 0.49
N GLN A 580 5.37 -16.08 1.42
CA GLN A 580 4.56 -16.37 2.59
C GLN A 580 3.15 -16.83 2.21
N GLN A 581 2.52 -16.24 1.17
CA GLN A 581 1.21 -16.69 0.69
C GLN A 581 1.29 -18.09 0.08
N LEU A 582 2.35 -18.40 -0.66
CA LEU A 582 2.55 -19.73 -1.23
C LEU A 582 2.84 -20.79 -0.16
N GLN A 583 3.66 -20.46 0.83
CA GLN A 583 3.95 -21.30 1.99
C GLN A 583 2.65 -21.65 2.72
N ARG A 584 1.82 -20.64 3.04
CA ARG A 584 0.50 -20.84 3.68
C ARG A 584 -0.39 -21.80 2.89
N ILE A 585 -0.41 -21.71 1.56
CA ILE A 585 -1.18 -22.62 0.71
C ILE A 585 -0.61 -24.05 0.76
N ALA A 586 0.72 -24.18 0.69
CA ALA A 586 1.41 -25.46 0.75
C ALA A 586 1.14 -26.18 2.08
N ASP A 587 1.18 -25.46 3.20
CA ASP A 587 0.93 -25.99 4.54
C ASP A 587 -0.50 -26.57 4.65
N VAL A 588 -1.51 -25.80 4.23
CA VAL A 588 -2.93 -26.23 4.24
C VAL A 588 -3.14 -27.46 3.36
N PHE A 589 -2.54 -27.48 2.17
CA PHE A 589 -2.69 -28.60 1.24
C PHE A 589 -1.93 -29.85 1.69
N ALA A 590 -0.80 -29.72 2.38
CA ALA A 590 -0.09 -30.84 2.96
C ALA A 590 -0.94 -31.53 4.04
N GLN A 591 -1.57 -30.76 4.94
CA GLN A 591 -2.49 -31.33 5.92
C GLN A 591 -3.74 -31.94 5.28
N ALA A 592 -4.30 -31.30 4.25
CA ALA A 592 -5.40 -31.88 3.47
C ALA A 592 -5.00 -33.20 2.80
N GLU A 593 -3.78 -33.32 2.28
CA GLU A 593 -3.27 -34.56 1.67
C GLU A 593 -3.18 -35.70 2.69
N LEU A 594 -2.72 -35.45 3.92
CA LEU A 594 -2.68 -36.47 4.98
C LEU A 594 -4.07 -37.03 5.28
N ILE A 595 -5.10 -36.17 5.32
CA ILE A 595 -6.49 -36.60 5.50
C ILE A 595 -7.00 -37.34 4.26
N ARG A 596 -6.72 -36.83 3.06
CA ARG A 596 -7.12 -37.47 1.80
C ARG A 596 -6.55 -38.88 1.67
N ARG A 597 -5.29 -39.13 2.05
CA ARG A 597 -4.70 -40.49 2.06
C ARG A 597 -5.49 -41.48 2.90
N ARG A 598 -6.08 -41.01 4.01
CA ARG A 598 -6.88 -41.83 4.92
C ARG A 598 -8.29 -42.06 4.40
N GLU A 599 -8.93 -41.00 3.90
CA GLU A 599 -10.38 -41.00 3.62
C GLU A 599 -10.70 -41.27 2.14
N CYS A 600 -9.82 -40.91 1.21
CA CYS A 600 -9.96 -41.08 -0.23
C CYS A 600 -8.69 -41.72 -0.86
N PRO A 601 -8.22 -42.90 -0.39
CA PRO A 601 -6.94 -43.48 -0.77
C PRO A 601 -6.78 -43.82 -2.26
N ASP A 602 -7.90 -44.08 -2.95
CA ASP A 602 -7.92 -44.51 -4.36
C ASP A 602 -7.85 -43.33 -5.36
N THR A 603 -7.63 -42.10 -4.88
CA THR A 603 -7.51 -40.90 -5.71
C THR A 603 -6.06 -40.39 -5.79
N ASP A 604 -5.78 -39.51 -6.75
CA ASP A 604 -4.51 -38.80 -6.82
C ASP A 604 -4.32 -37.85 -5.62
N GLU A 605 -3.05 -37.58 -5.31
CA GLU A 605 -2.63 -36.68 -4.25
C GLU A 605 -3.15 -35.24 -4.45
N PHE A 606 -3.42 -34.56 -3.34
CA PHE A 606 -3.56 -33.12 -3.32
C PHE A 606 -2.18 -32.48 -3.49
N SER A 607 -2.09 -31.57 -4.45
CA SER A 607 -0.84 -31.00 -4.93
C SER A 607 -1.01 -29.57 -5.41
N LEU A 608 0.10 -28.83 -5.38
CA LEU A 608 0.18 -27.40 -5.68
C LEU A 608 0.99 -27.15 -6.95
N GLY A 609 0.44 -26.35 -7.87
CA GLY A 609 1.13 -25.89 -9.07
C GLY A 609 1.51 -24.41 -8.97
N TYR A 610 2.79 -24.08 -9.11
CA TYR A 610 3.27 -22.70 -9.20
C TYR A 610 3.49 -22.31 -10.66
N PHE A 611 2.63 -21.41 -11.16
CA PHE A 611 2.46 -21.12 -12.59
C PHE A 611 2.58 -19.61 -12.86
N VAL A 612 3.78 -19.04 -12.68
CA VAL A 612 3.95 -17.57 -12.60
C VAL A 612 4.86 -16.94 -13.67
N GLY A 613 5.54 -17.77 -14.49
CA GLY A 613 6.37 -17.31 -15.62
C GLY A 613 7.88 -17.44 -15.40
N SER A 614 8.64 -17.37 -16.50
CA SER A 614 10.09 -17.64 -16.53
C SER A 614 10.97 -16.68 -15.74
N GLY A 615 10.43 -15.55 -15.27
CA GLY A 615 11.15 -14.66 -14.37
C GLY A 615 11.42 -15.28 -12.99
N ASN A 616 10.51 -16.16 -12.55
CA ASN A 616 10.57 -16.80 -11.24
C ASN A 616 11.13 -18.22 -11.36
N THR A 617 10.45 -19.11 -12.09
CA THR A 617 10.82 -20.52 -12.29
C THR A 617 10.87 -20.85 -13.78
N PRO A 618 11.71 -21.80 -14.23
CA PRO A 618 11.85 -22.09 -15.66
C PRO A 618 10.55 -22.66 -16.22
N ASN A 619 10.23 -22.35 -17.49
CA ASN A 619 9.01 -22.87 -18.10
C ASN A 619 9.18 -24.36 -18.48
N GLN A 620 10.40 -24.78 -18.85
CA GLN A 620 10.72 -26.15 -19.23
C GLN A 620 11.99 -26.62 -18.52
N LEU A 621 12.13 -27.94 -18.35
CA LEU A 621 13.32 -28.53 -17.74
C LEU A 621 14.52 -28.57 -18.70
N MET A 622 14.22 -28.59 -20.00
CA MET A 622 15.19 -28.48 -21.07
C MET A 622 14.75 -27.34 -21.98
N GLU A 623 15.54 -26.28 -22.04
CA GLU A 623 15.23 -25.09 -22.83
C GLU A 623 16.28 -24.93 -23.92
N THR A 624 15.84 -24.63 -25.14
CA THR A 624 16.75 -24.32 -26.24
C THR A 624 16.52 -22.86 -26.61
N ASP A 625 17.56 -22.03 -26.52
CA ASP A 625 17.48 -20.63 -26.91
C ASP A 625 17.38 -20.46 -28.44
N ASP A 626 17.16 -19.23 -28.91
CA ASP A 626 17.04 -18.91 -30.34
C ASP A 626 18.33 -19.19 -31.14
N ASP A 627 19.48 -19.22 -30.46
CA ASP A 627 20.79 -19.57 -31.02
C ASP A 627 21.04 -21.09 -31.06
N GLY A 628 20.13 -21.89 -30.50
CA GLY A 628 20.18 -23.35 -30.49
C GLY A 628 20.96 -23.97 -29.32
N ASN A 629 21.34 -23.18 -28.31
CA ASN A 629 21.99 -23.67 -27.09
C ASN A 629 20.95 -24.30 -26.16
N LEU A 630 21.27 -25.51 -25.67
CA LEU A 630 20.42 -26.26 -24.74
C LEU A 630 20.83 -25.97 -23.29
N THR A 631 19.93 -25.39 -22.52
CA THR A 631 20.01 -25.25 -21.07
C THR A 631 19.33 -26.45 -20.41
N ASP A 632 20.08 -27.16 -19.56
CA ASP A 632 19.59 -28.28 -18.74
C ASP A 632 19.34 -27.78 -17.31
N ASN A 633 18.08 -27.40 -17.03
CA ASN A 633 17.70 -26.82 -15.73
C ASN A 633 17.78 -27.84 -14.59
N ILE A 634 17.74 -29.16 -14.88
CA ILE A 634 17.92 -30.22 -13.89
C ILE A 634 19.38 -30.31 -13.46
N SER A 635 20.32 -30.15 -14.40
CA SER A 635 21.75 -30.07 -14.06
C SER A 635 22.07 -28.85 -13.21
N LEU A 636 21.49 -27.68 -13.54
CA LEU A 636 21.79 -26.43 -12.84
C LEU A 636 21.46 -26.48 -11.35
N VAL A 637 20.38 -27.15 -10.94
CA VAL A 637 20.01 -27.27 -9.52
C VAL A 637 20.88 -28.28 -8.76
N LYS A 638 21.57 -29.20 -9.47
CA LYS A 638 22.46 -30.22 -8.89
C LYS A 638 23.90 -29.76 -8.69
N GLU A 639 24.24 -28.54 -9.09
CA GLU A 639 25.56 -27.97 -8.86
C GLU A 639 25.75 -27.64 -7.36
N ASP A 640 26.94 -27.90 -6.81
CA ASP A 640 27.28 -27.47 -5.44
C ASP A 640 27.14 -25.93 -5.33
N ASP A 641 26.50 -25.45 -4.26
CA ASP A 641 26.17 -24.03 -4.05
C ASP A 641 25.42 -23.39 -5.23
N SER A 642 24.47 -24.14 -5.82
CA SER A 642 23.69 -23.66 -6.95
C SER A 642 22.81 -22.45 -6.58
N ARG A 643 23.17 -21.28 -7.13
CA ARG A 643 22.29 -20.10 -7.12
C ARG A 643 20.90 -20.37 -7.70
N TYR A 644 20.76 -21.36 -8.59
CA TYR A 644 19.48 -21.70 -9.21
C TYR A 644 18.62 -22.56 -8.29
N ALA A 645 19.22 -23.44 -7.49
CA ALA A 645 18.52 -24.17 -6.44
C ALA A 645 17.89 -23.18 -5.45
N GLU A 646 18.68 -22.21 -4.98
CA GLU A 646 18.17 -21.14 -4.11
C GLU A 646 17.14 -20.24 -4.80
N LYS A 647 17.34 -19.88 -6.07
CA LYS A 647 16.40 -19.02 -6.81
C LYS A 647 15.04 -19.70 -7.05
N TRP A 648 15.02 -21.00 -7.34
CA TRP A 648 13.80 -21.74 -7.69
C TRP A 648 13.17 -22.51 -6.52
N LYS A 649 13.78 -22.43 -5.33
CA LYS A 649 13.18 -22.85 -4.06
C LYS A 649 12.06 -21.87 -3.68
N ILE A 650 10.82 -22.28 -3.95
CA ILE A 650 9.61 -21.49 -3.71
C ILE A 650 8.98 -21.69 -2.33
N VAL A 651 9.44 -22.71 -1.59
CA VAL A 651 8.98 -23.09 -0.25
C VAL A 651 10.26 -23.42 0.53
N THR A 652 10.45 -22.77 1.67
CA THR A 652 11.64 -22.88 2.53
C THR A 652 11.39 -23.81 3.70
N THR A 653 10.19 -23.73 4.28
CA THR A 653 9.76 -24.55 5.41
C THR A 653 8.98 -25.76 4.91
N CYS A 654 9.27 -26.94 5.42
CA CYS A 654 8.57 -28.15 5.00
C CYS A 654 7.11 -28.13 5.51
N PRO A 655 6.09 -28.22 4.62
CA PRO A 655 4.69 -28.10 5.02
C PRO A 655 4.16 -29.32 5.80
N PHE A 656 4.94 -30.41 5.89
CA PHE A 656 4.57 -31.61 6.64
C PHE A 656 5.18 -31.67 8.05
N CYS A 657 6.46 -31.30 8.21
CA CYS A 657 7.14 -31.35 9.51
C CYS A 657 7.37 -29.98 10.16
N GLY A 658 7.20 -28.87 9.42
CA GLY A 658 7.36 -27.51 9.92
C GLY A 658 8.81 -27.02 10.07
N GLU A 659 9.81 -27.83 9.67
CA GLU A 659 11.22 -27.47 9.78
C GLU A 659 11.74 -26.78 8.51
N ASP A 660 12.66 -25.82 8.66
CA ASP A 660 13.38 -25.15 7.57
C ASP A 660 14.47 -26.06 6.95
N ALA A 661 13.99 -27.13 6.32
CA ALA A 661 14.81 -28.22 5.81
C ALA A 661 14.46 -28.56 4.36
N VAL A 662 13.98 -27.60 3.56
CA VAL A 662 13.63 -27.84 2.15
C VAL A 662 14.79 -27.48 1.23
N GLU A 663 15.21 -28.44 0.41
CA GLU A 663 16.18 -28.25 -0.67
C GLU A 663 15.53 -28.53 -2.03
N LEU A 664 16.13 -28.01 -3.10
CA LEU A 664 15.70 -28.28 -4.48
C LEU A 664 16.66 -29.26 -5.15
N ASP A 665 16.14 -30.41 -5.59
CA ASP A 665 16.88 -31.40 -6.38
C ASP A 665 16.24 -31.60 -7.76
N GLY A 666 16.92 -32.32 -8.65
CA GLY A 666 16.48 -32.62 -9.99
C GLY A 666 16.27 -34.12 -10.25
N ASP A 667 15.17 -34.50 -10.90
CA ASP A 667 14.89 -35.88 -11.28
C ASP A 667 14.80 -36.05 -12.80
N TYR A 668 15.73 -36.82 -13.37
CA TYR A 668 15.77 -37.11 -14.81
C TYR A 668 14.81 -38.23 -15.24
N ASP A 669 14.41 -39.15 -14.36
CA ASP A 669 13.50 -40.25 -14.72
C ASP A 669 12.05 -39.76 -14.80
N ARG A 670 11.63 -38.94 -13.83
CA ARG A 670 10.30 -38.30 -13.84
C ARG A 670 10.29 -36.98 -14.60
N MET A 671 11.47 -36.46 -14.94
CA MET A 671 11.70 -35.14 -15.52
C MET A 671 11.01 -34.10 -14.63
N ARG A 672 11.59 -33.78 -13.46
CA ARG A 672 11.04 -32.86 -12.46
C ARG A 672 12.12 -32.04 -11.75
N LEU A 673 11.72 -30.89 -11.21
CA LEU A 673 12.43 -30.24 -10.11
C LEU A 673 11.68 -30.61 -8.82
N LEU A 674 12.38 -31.16 -7.84
CA LEU A 674 11.81 -31.72 -6.63
C LEU A 674 12.16 -30.84 -5.44
N HIS A 675 11.13 -30.37 -4.72
CA HIS A 675 11.29 -29.86 -3.37
C HIS A 675 11.37 -31.06 -2.43
N ILE A 676 12.52 -31.22 -1.78
CA ILE A 676 12.83 -32.36 -0.91
C ILE A 676 13.02 -31.86 0.51
N CYS A 677 12.37 -32.51 1.47
CA CYS A 677 12.65 -32.30 2.88
C CYS A 677 13.87 -33.14 3.30
N THR A 678 14.90 -32.49 3.82
CA THR A 678 16.15 -33.12 4.29
C THR A 678 16.12 -33.47 5.78
N ASN A 679 15.00 -33.22 6.46
CA ASN A 679 14.82 -33.63 7.85
C ASN A 679 14.60 -35.15 7.95
N ASP A 680 15.57 -35.85 8.55
CA ASP A 680 15.54 -37.31 8.77
C ASP A 680 14.33 -37.82 9.57
N THR A 681 13.61 -36.94 10.27
CA THR A 681 12.42 -37.28 11.06
C THR A 681 11.10 -37.00 10.35
N CYS A 682 11.15 -36.40 9.16
CA CYS A 682 9.98 -36.15 8.33
C CYS A 682 9.57 -37.44 7.59
N ASP A 683 8.29 -37.80 7.66
CA ASP A 683 7.74 -38.94 6.92
C ASP A 683 7.60 -38.65 5.41
N GLU A 684 7.65 -37.38 5.01
CA GLU A 684 7.55 -36.93 3.62
C GLU A 684 8.90 -36.41 3.11
N GLU A 685 9.54 -37.19 2.24
CA GLU A 685 10.79 -36.81 1.58
C GLU A 685 10.53 -35.85 0.40
N GLU A 686 9.51 -36.11 -0.43
CA GLU A 686 9.20 -35.31 -1.62
C GLU A 686 7.88 -34.53 -1.43
N LEU A 687 7.94 -33.22 -1.61
CA LEU A 687 6.76 -32.36 -1.48
C LEU A 687 5.94 -32.36 -2.79
N PRO A 688 4.58 -32.41 -2.71
CA PRO A 688 3.69 -32.46 -3.88
C PRO A 688 3.52 -31.09 -4.55
N ILE A 689 4.64 -30.50 -4.96
CA ILE A 689 4.76 -29.16 -5.52
C ILE A 689 5.34 -29.24 -6.94
N PHE A 690 4.75 -28.49 -7.87
CA PHE A 690 5.18 -28.42 -9.27
C PHE A 690 5.51 -26.98 -9.67
N VAL A 691 6.77 -26.73 -10.03
CA VAL A 691 7.28 -25.36 -10.25
C VAL A 691 7.49 -24.95 -11.70
N THR A 692 7.59 -25.89 -12.63
CA THR A 692 7.69 -25.57 -14.05
C THR A 692 6.34 -25.70 -14.75
N ASP A 693 6.07 -24.87 -15.76
CA ASP A 693 4.87 -24.98 -16.59
C ASP A 693 4.65 -26.41 -17.09
N ARG A 694 5.72 -27.09 -17.51
CA ARG A 694 5.66 -28.46 -18.02
C ARG A 694 5.27 -29.47 -16.96
N GLU A 695 5.61 -29.26 -15.71
CA GLU A 695 5.14 -30.10 -14.60
C GLU A 695 3.69 -29.79 -14.30
N VAL A 696 3.30 -28.52 -14.18
CA VAL A 696 1.91 -28.10 -13.93
C VAL A 696 0.95 -28.70 -14.97
N TYR A 697 1.27 -28.64 -16.27
CA TYR A 697 0.45 -29.27 -17.29
C TYR A 697 0.41 -30.80 -17.21
N ARG A 698 1.52 -31.45 -16.82
CA ARG A 698 1.63 -32.91 -16.78
C ARG A 698 0.96 -33.51 -15.57
N TYR A 699 1.05 -32.86 -14.42
CA TYR A 699 0.50 -33.41 -13.19
C TYR A 699 -0.88 -32.86 -12.86
N ALA A 700 -1.34 -31.80 -13.56
CA ALA A 700 -2.67 -31.21 -13.41
C ALA A 700 -3.04 -31.02 -11.93
N PRO A 701 -2.25 -30.22 -11.18
CA PRO A 701 -2.34 -30.16 -9.73
C PRO A 701 -3.73 -29.73 -9.27
N THR A 702 -4.05 -30.11 -8.04
CA THR A 702 -5.39 -29.87 -7.46
C THR A 702 -5.65 -28.37 -7.31
N PHE A 703 -4.63 -27.60 -6.92
CA PHE A 703 -4.69 -26.14 -6.86
C PHE A 703 -3.54 -25.52 -7.65
N VAL A 704 -3.87 -24.62 -8.58
CA VAL A 704 -2.89 -23.88 -9.39
C VAL A 704 -2.83 -22.44 -8.92
N VAL A 705 -1.63 -21.99 -8.55
CA VAL A 705 -1.30 -20.61 -8.23
C VAL A 705 -0.67 -19.97 -9.46
N SER A 706 -1.40 -19.06 -10.11
CA SER A 706 -1.04 -18.48 -11.40
C SER A 706 -0.81 -16.98 -11.31
N THR A 707 0.07 -16.44 -12.17
CA THR A 707 -0.04 -15.03 -12.55
C THR A 707 -1.10 -14.88 -13.64
N ILE A 708 -1.75 -13.73 -13.69
CA ILE A 708 -2.81 -13.46 -14.67
C ILE A 708 -2.29 -13.47 -16.12
N ASP A 709 -1.03 -13.11 -16.35
CA ASP A 709 -0.41 -13.16 -17.69
C ASP A 709 -0.45 -14.54 -18.32
N LYS A 710 -0.43 -15.60 -17.50
CA LYS A 710 -0.47 -16.98 -17.98
C LYS A 710 -1.79 -17.34 -18.64
N ILE A 711 -2.87 -16.62 -18.39
CA ILE A 711 -4.13 -16.88 -19.08
C ILE A 711 -3.97 -16.58 -20.57
N ALA A 712 -3.27 -15.52 -20.95
CA ALA A 712 -3.03 -15.18 -22.37
C ALA A 712 -2.32 -16.33 -23.12
N VAL A 713 -1.53 -17.14 -22.42
CA VAL A 713 -0.81 -18.30 -22.96
C VAL A 713 -1.77 -19.40 -23.45
N VAL A 714 -3.06 -19.38 -23.09
CA VAL A 714 -4.07 -20.31 -23.59
C VAL A 714 -4.18 -20.26 -25.13
N GLY A 715 -3.91 -19.12 -25.76
CA GLY A 715 -3.86 -18.96 -27.23
C GLY A 715 -2.57 -19.48 -27.88
N MET A 716 -1.60 -19.94 -27.08
CA MET A 716 -0.25 -20.32 -27.53
C MET A 716 0.16 -21.73 -27.12
N GLN A 717 -0.43 -22.26 -26.04
CA GLN A 717 -0.05 -23.54 -25.45
C GLN A 717 -1.23 -24.51 -25.39
N ARG A 718 -1.28 -25.47 -26.32
CA ARG A 718 -2.31 -26.53 -26.34
C ARG A 718 -2.41 -27.38 -25.07
N ARG A 719 -1.37 -27.38 -24.24
CA ARG A 719 -1.32 -28.20 -23.03
C ARG A 719 -2.14 -27.60 -21.89
N PHE A 720 -2.52 -26.33 -22.02
CA PHE A 720 -3.38 -25.64 -21.07
C PHE A 720 -4.69 -26.41 -20.81
N ARG A 721 -5.23 -27.11 -21.82
CA ARG A 721 -6.39 -28.01 -21.68
C ARG A 721 -6.32 -29.05 -20.58
N THR A 722 -5.13 -29.47 -20.13
CA THR A 722 -5.03 -30.40 -19.00
C THR A 722 -5.49 -29.78 -17.68
N LEU A 723 -5.35 -28.45 -17.52
CA LEU A 723 -5.86 -27.71 -16.34
C LEU A 723 -7.38 -27.57 -16.37
N PHE A 724 -8.00 -27.72 -17.55
CA PHE A 724 -9.46 -27.72 -17.75
C PHE A 724 -10.03 -29.15 -17.85
N GLY A 725 -9.34 -30.13 -17.26
CA GLY A 725 -9.80 -31.51 -17.18
C GLY A 725 -9.77 -32.30 -18.50
N ARG A 726 -9.24 -31.72 -19.59
CA ARG A 726 -9.16 -32.34 -20.92
C ARG A 726 -7.94 -33.26 -21.04
N LEU A 727 -8.01 -34.36 -20.30
CA LEU A 727 -6.99 -35.40 -20.20
C LEU A 727 -7.31 -36.55 -21.16
N LYS A 728 -6.29 -37.19 -21.75
CA LYS A 728 -6.46 -38.35 -22.65
C LYS A 728 -5.65 -39.55 -22.23
N LYS A 729 -4.41 -39.30 -21.81
CA LYS A 729 -3.45 -40.35 -21.46
C LYS A 729 -2.77 -40.05 -20.13
N ARG A 730 -2.40 -41.09 -19.40
CA ARG A 730 -1.51 -41.00 -18.23
C ARG A 730 -0.28 -41.88 -18.45
N CYS A 731 0.90 -41.29 -18.31
CA CYS A 731 2.16 -42.00 -18.25
C CYS A 731 2.50 -42.25 -16.77
N PRO A 732 2.85 -43.49 -16.37
CA PRO A 732 3.16 -43.79 -14.99
C PRO A 732 4.37 -43.01 -14.45
N LYS A 733 5.29 -42.58 -15.33
CA LYS A 733 6.48 -41.78 -14.95
C LYS A 733 6.32 -40.28 -15.10
N HIS A 734 5.56 -39.84 -16.11
CA HIS A 734 5.58 -38.45 -16.57
C HIS A 734 4.23 -37.74 -16.41
N GLY A 735 3.26 -38.37 -15.73
CA GLY A 735 1.94 -37.79 -15.50
C GLY A 735 1.03 -37.81 -16.73
N PHE A 736 0.02 -36.96 -16.69
CA PHE A 736 -1.00 -36.80 -17.71
C PHE A 736 -0.52 -36.13 -19.00
N SER A 737 -1.29 -36.38 -20.05
CA SER A 737 -1.15 -35.76 -21.35
C SER A 737 -2.53 -35.53 -21.95
N GLY A 738 -2.76 -34.30 -22.44
CA GLY A 738 -3.88 -34.01 -23.32
C GLY A 738 -3.66 -34.52 -24.75
N GLU A 739 -2.55 -35.21 -25.04
CA GLU A 739 -2.22 -35.78 -26.36
C GLU A 739 -2.29 -37.31 -26.32
N ASN A 740 -2.34 -37.95 -27.48
CA ASN A 740 -2.38 -39.43 -27.61
C ASN A 740 -1.05 -40.14 -27.25
N ARG A 741 -0.12 -39.46 -26.56
CA ARG A 741 1.21 -39.97 -26.19
C ARG A 741 1.79 -39.22 -24.97
N CYS A 742 2.82 -39.79 -24.37
CA CYS A 742 3.61 -39.12 -23.34
C CYS A 742 4.34 -37.88 -23.90
N LEU A 743 4.34 -36.79 -23.13
CA LEU A 743 4.96 -35.51 -23.53
C LEU A 743 6.50 -35.55 -23.56
N VAL A 744 7.11 -36.53 -22.91
CA VAL A 744 8.58 -36.76 -22.90
C VAL A 744 9.02 -37.70 -24.03
N ALA A 745 8.08 -38.33 -24.77
CA ALA A 745 8.41 -39.31 -25.80
C ALA A 745 8.98 -38.74 -27.13
N ASN A 746 9.00 -37.42 -27.39
CA ASN A 746 9.69 -36.86 -28.58
C ASN A 746 9.87 -35.31 -28.65
N ARG A 747 10.98 -34.89 -29.29
CA ARG A 747 11.44 -33.54 -29.77
C ARG A 747 11.69 -32.37 -28.79
N GLY A 748 11.28 -32.42 -27.52
CA GLY A 748 11.62 -31.37 -26.53
C GLY A 748 12.79 -31.72 -25.59
N TYR A 749 13.00 -33.01 -25.37
CA TYR A 749 13.98 -33.56 -24.43
C TYR A 749 14.97 -34.43 -25.18
N SER A 750 15.72 -33.87 -26.14
CA SER A 750 16.45 -34.60 -27.21
C SER A 750 17.34 -35.80 -26.77
N ARG A 751 17.64 -35.94 -25.48
CA ARG A 751 18.42 -37.03 -24.86
C ARG A 751 17.60 -38.04 -24.03
N TYR A 752 16.31 -37.79 -23.80
CA TYR A 752 15.43 -38.59 -22.96
C TYR A 752 14.19 -39.02 -23.75
N SER A 753 13.96 -40.33 -23.85
CA SER A 753 12.77 -40.91 -24.47
C SER A 753 11.99 -41.74 -23.45
N CYS A 754 10.71 -41.44 -23.30
CA CYS A 754 9.81 -42.27 -22.51
C CYS A 754 9.48 -43.56 -23.27
N ASP A 755 9.83 -44.71 -22.69
CA ASP A 755 9.52 -46.04 -23.21
C ASP A 755 8.34 -46.72 -22.48
N GLU A 756 7.72 -46.03 -21.52
CA GLU A 756 6.58 -46.55 -20.75
C GLU A 756 5.29 -46.63 -21.58
N ASP A 757 4.48 -47.66 -21.28
CA ASP A 757 3.12 -47.77 -21.79
C ASP A 757 2.24 -46.68 -21.17
N VAL A 758 1.49 -45.95 -22.00
CA VAL A 758 0.55 -44.91 -21.55
C VAL A 758 -0.87 -45.46 -21.45
N GLU A 759 -1.53 -45.17 -20.34
CA GLU A 759 -2.90 -45.60 -20.04
C GLU A 759 -3.91 -44.58 -20.55
N ASP A 760 -5.07 -45.05 -21.00
CA ASP A 760 -6.22 -44.18 -21.31
C ASP A 760 -6.85 -43.67 -20.01
N VAL A 761 -7.15 -42.37 -19.98
CA VAL A 761 -7.88 -41.73 -18.87
C VAL A 761 -9.05 -40.94 -19.42
N ASP A 762 -10.15 -40.94 -18.67
CA ASP A 762 -11.33 -40.16 -19.03
C ASP A 762 -11.09 -38.67 -18.69
N PRO A 763 -11.63 -37.75 -19.50
CA PRO A 763 -11.65 -36.34 -19.13
C PRO A 763 -12.50 -36.14 -17.87
N VAL A 764 -12.14 -35.11 -17.10
CA VAL A 764 -12.84 -34.72 -15.87
C VAL A 764 -13.41 -33.31 -16.05
N ASP A 765 -14.28 -32.92 -15.12
CA ASP A 765 -14.85 -31.58 -15.12
C ASP A 765 -13.74 -30.50 -15.03
N PRO A 766 -13.98 -29.32 -15.61
CA PRO A 766 -13.11 -28.15 -15.43
C PRO A 766 -12.91 -27.80 -13.94
N PRO A 767 -12.02 -26.83 -13.65
CA PRO A 767 -11.93 -26.23 -12.32
C PRO A 767 -13.31 -25.76 -11.85
N SER A 768 -13.62 -26.06 -10.59
CA SER A 768 -14.86 -25.66 -9.95
C SER A 768 -14.82 -24.19 -9.52
N ILE A 769 -13.61 -23.69 -9.19
CA ILE A 769 -13.40 -22.36 -8.62
C ILE A 769 -12.28 -21.64 -9.37
N LEU A 770 -12.53 -20.37 -9.72
CA LEU A 770 -11.52 -19.43 -10.20
C LEU A 770 -11.43 -18.26 -9.22
N ILE A 771 -10.23 -17.99 -8.72
CA ILE A 771 -9.97 -16.96 -7.71
C ILE A 771 -9.17 -15.81 -8.33
N GLN A 772 -9.60 -14.57 -8.12
CA GLN A 772 -8.82 -13.37 -8.41
C GLN A 772 -8.50 -12.63 -7.10
N ASP A 773 -7.25 -12.72 -6.67
CA ASP A 773 -6.80 -11.92 -5.53
C ASP A 773 -6.36 -10.52 -6.01
N GLU A 774 -6.46 -9.53 -5.12
CA GLU A 774 -6.17 -8.12 -5.41
C GLU A 774 -6.95 -7.58 -6.64
N LEU A 775 -8.27 -7.79 -6.67
CA LEU A 775 -9.15 -7.43 -7.80
C LEU A 775 -8.95 -5.97 -8.28
N HIS A 776 -8.72 -5.03 -7.36
CA HIS A 776 -8.54 -3.61 -7.67
C HIS A 776 -7.33 -3.31 -8.58
N LEU A 777 -6.40 -4.26 -8.76
CA LEU A 777 -5.27 -4.10 -9.69
C LEU A 777 -5.65 -4.37 -11.15
N LEU A 778 -6.82 -4.97 -11.41
CA LEU A 778 -7.30 -5.20 -12.77
C LEU A 778 -7.99 -3.96 -13.33
N ARG A 779 -7.16 -3.04 -13.83
CA ARG A 779 -7.57 -1.75 -14.38
C ARG A 779 -7.07 -1.52 -15.80
N GLU A 780 -7.65 -0.52 -16.46
CA GLU A 780 -7.23 0.03 -17.75
C GLU A 780 -7.10 -1.08 -18.82
N GLU A 781 -6.03 -1.07 -19.62
CA GLU A 781 -5.84 -2.02 -20.71
C GLU A 781 -5.69 -3.46 -20.18
N PHE A 782 -5.05 -3.62 -19.02
CA PHE A 782 -4.77 -4.91 -18.43
C PHE A 782 -6.05 -5.66 -18.06
N GLY A 783 -6.97 -5.00 -17.36
CA GLY A 783 -8.28 -5.58 -17.04
C GLY A 783 -9.16 -5.75 -18.28
N ALA A 784 -9.09 -4.84 -19.26
CA ALA A 784 -9.88 -4.94 -20.48
C ALA A 784 -9.49 -6.19 -21.30
N PHE A 785 -8.20 -6.52 -21.38
CA PHE A 785 -7.78 -7.73 -22.06
C PHE A 785 -8.15 -8.99 -21.28
N ASP A 786 -7.95 -9.00 -19.96
CA ASP A 786 -8.29 -10.13 -19.11
C ASP A 786 -9.78 -10.48 -19.25
N SER A 787 -10.67 -9.48 -19.27
CA SER A 787 -12.12 -9.69 -19.38
C SER A 787 -12.55 -10.60 -20.55
N HIS A 788 -11.85 -10.53 -21.68
CA HIS A 788 -12.14 -11.37 -22.84
C HIS A 788 -11.65 -12.80 -22.69
N TYR A 789 -10.53 -12.98 -21.97
CA TYR A 789 -10.06 -14.31 -21.65
C TYR A 789 -10.92 -14.97 -20.57
N GLU A 790 -11.39 -14.22 -19.56
CA GLU A 790 -12.29 -14.73 -18.52
C GLU A 790 -13.58 -15.28 -19.12
N THR A 791 -14.23 -14.49 -19.97
CA THR A 791 -15.46 -14.88 -20.66
C THR A 791 -15.22 -16.01 -21.68
N PHE A 792 -14.04 -16.08 -22.30
CA PHE A 792 -13.62 -17.24 -23.09
C PHE A 792 -13.45 -18.51 -22.24
N LEU A 793 -12.79 -18.43 -21.08
CA LEU A 793 -12.57 -19.59 -20.20
C LEU A 793 -13.89 -20.15 -19.70
N GLN A 794 -14.85 -19.29 -19.35
CA GLN A 794 -16.19 -19.69 -18.95
C GLN A 794 -16.95 -20.37 -20.10
N GLU A 795 -16.98 -19.78 -21.30
CA GLU A 795 -17.64 -20.39 -22.48
C GLU A 795 -16.97 -21.72 -22.87
N TRP A 796 -15.66 -21.82 -22.72
CA TRP A 796 -14.95 -23.07 -22.98
C TRP A 796 -15.32 -24.14 -21.96
N ALA A 797 -15.35 -23.80 -20.66
CA ALA A 797 -15.76 -24.70 -19.58
C ALA A 797 -17.18 -25.22 -19.78
N ASP A 798 -18.13 -24.34 -20.09
CA ASP A 798 -19.52 -24.67 -20.42
C ASP A 798 -19.59 -25.77 -21.50
N ARG A 799 -18.88 -25.56 -22.62
CA ARG A 799 -18.87 -26.51 -23.76
C ARG A 799 -18.26 -27.86 -23.44
N VAL A 800 -17.20 -27.91 -22.63
CA VAL A 800 -16.50 -29.17 -22.35
C VAL A 800 -17.03 -29.92 -21.13
N GLY A 801 -17.72 -29.21 -20.23
CA GLY A 801 -18.29 -29.74 -18.99
C GLY A 801 -19.81 -29.88 -19.01
N ASP A 802 -20.46 -29.70 -20.17
CA ASP A 802 -21.91 -29.86 -20.37
C ASP A 802 -22.75 -28.91 -19.48
N GLY A 803 -22.58 -27.60 -19.65
CA GLY A 803 -23.25 -26.60 -18.80
C GLY A 803 -22.43 -26.15 -17.59
N TRP A 804 -21.12 -26.45 -17.55
CA TRP A 804 -20.29 -26.19 -16.37
C TRP A 804 -20.06 -24.70 -16.13
N ASP A 805 -20.65 -24.19 -15.04
CA ASP A 805 -20.45 -22.81 -14.60
C ASP A 805 -19.38 -22.71 -13.50
N ILE A 806 -18.33 -21.92 -13.73
CA ILE A 806 -17.23 -21.78 -12.79
C ILE A 806 -17.63 -20.77 -11.72
N LYS A 807 -17.44 -21.13 -10.44
CA LYS A 807 -17.63 -20.18 -9.35
C LYS A 807 -16.45 -19.20 -9.31
N ASN A 808 -16.74 -17.93 -9.59
CA ASN A 808 -15.76 -16.85 -9.53
C ASN A 808 -15.75 -16.23 -8.13
N VAL A 809 -14.57 -16.20 -7.52
CA VAL A 809 -14.32 -15.60 -6.21
C VAL A 809 -13.25 -14.54 -6.37
N THR A 810 -13.47 -13.37 -5.80
CA THR A 810 -12.50 -12.29 -5.84
C THR A 810 -12.24 -11.77 -4.44
N ALA A 811 -11.02 -11.31 -4.17
CA ALA A 811 -10.65 -10.70 -2.91
C ALA A 811 -10.05 -9.32 -3.14
N THR A 812 -10.41 -8.36 -2.29
CA THR A 812 -9.84 -7.01 -2.35
C THR A 812 -9.82 -6.37 -0.96
N ALA A 813 -8.89 -5.44 -0.74
CA ALA A 813 -8.82 -4.61 0.46
C ALA A 813 -9.59 -3.29 0.32
N THR A 814 -9.86 -2.86 -0.91
CA THR A 814 -10.54 -1.60 -1.24
C THR A 814 -11.64 -1.91 -2.26
N ILE A 815 -12.84 -1.35 -2.06
CA ILE A 815 -13.99 -1.66 -2.90
C ILE A 815 -14.73 -0.37 -3.27
N LYS A 816 -14.63 0.04 -4.53
CA LYS A 816 -15.54 1.03 -5.10
C LYS A 816 -15.75 0.74 -6.57
N GLY A 817 -17.00 0.79 -7.01
CA GLY A 817 -17.38 0.42 -8.37
C GLY A 817 -17.12 -1.05 -8.68
N ALA A 818 -17.10 -1.93 -7.66
CA ALA A 818 -16.89 -3.36 -7.84
C ALA A 818 -17.92 -3.99 -8.77
N GLU A 819 -19.17 -3.53 -8.71
CA GLU A 819 -20.23 -3.91 -9.66
C GLU A 819 -19.79 -3.69 -11.10
N ASN A 820 -19.45 -2.45 -11.48
CA ASN A 820 -18.99 -2.13 -12.83
C ASN A 820 -17.73 -2.91 -13.22
N GLN A 821 -16.80 -3.11 -12.28
CA GLN A 821 -15.58 -3.86 -12.53
C GLN A 821 -15.86 -5.34 -12.80
N VAL A 822 -16.73 -5.97 -12.01
CA VAL A 822 -17.17 -7.35 -12.16
C VAL A 822 -17.98 -7.54 -13.44
N HIS A 823 -18.91 -6.62 -13.73
CA HIS A 823 -19.69 -6.60 -14.97
C HIS A 823 -18.77 -6.57 -16.19
N ALA A 824 -17.74 -5.73 -16.17
CA ALA A 824 -16.76 -5.65 -17.24
C ALA A 824 -15.92 -6.93 -17.36
N LEU A 825 -15.34 -7.44 -16.26
CA LEU A 825 -14.45 -8.61 -16.26
C LEU A 825 -15.17 -9.91 -16.60
N TYR A 826 -16.22 -10.24 -15.85
CA TYR A 826 -16.81 -11.57 -15.82
C TYR A 826 -18.15 -11.67 -16.55
N TRP A 827 -18.78 -10.53 -16.87
CA TRP A 827 -20.11 -10.49 -17.48
C TRP A 827 -21.18 -11.20 -16.63
N LYS A 828 -21.06 -11.03 -15.31
CA LYS A 828 -21.88 -11.63 -14.24
C LYS A 828 -22.24 -10.55 -13.23
N ASP A 829 -23.31 -10.75 -12.45
CA ASP A 829 -23.69 -9.84 -11.36
C ASP A 829 -22.72 -9.97 -10.18
N VAL A 830 -22.70 -8.96 -9.29
CA VAL A 830 -21.79 -8.91 -8.14
C VAL A 830 -22.47 -9.30 -6.83
N ASN A 831 -21.77 -10.05 -5.99
CA ASN A 831 -22.12 -10.30 -4.61
C ASN A 831 -20.99 -9.82 -3.68
N THR A 832 -21.13 -8.62 -3.13
CA THR A 832 -20.15 -8.08 -2.18
C THR A 832 -20.40 -8.64 -0.79
N TYR A 833 -19.38 -9.23 -0.18
CA TYR A 833 -19.45 -9.83 1.15
C TYR A 833 -18.25 -9.43 2.03
N PRO A 834 -18.45 -9.16 3.34
CA PRO A 834 -19.73 -9.04 4.02
C PRO A 834 -20.43 -7.70 3.76
N SER A 835 -21.76 -7.71 3.89
CA SER A 835 -22.60 -6.52 3.87
C SER A 835 -22.29 -5.61 5.08
N PRO A 836 -22.33 -4.27 4.89
CA PRO A 836 -22.04 -3.34 5.96
C PRO A 836 -23.18 -3.30 6.98
N GLY A 837 -22.83 -3.04 8.25
CA GLY A 837 -23.82 -2.77 9.30
C GLY A 837 -24.38 -1.35 9.22
N PRO A 838 -25.35 -0.99 10.10
CA PRO A 838 -26.03 0.31 10.09
C PRO A 838 -25.16 1.47 10.58
N LEU A 839 -24.08 1.17 11.31
CA LEU A 839 -23.13 2.16 11.82
C LEU A 839 -21.75 1.92 11.18
N LEU A 840 -20.99 3.00 10.99
CA LEU A 840 -19.66 2.95 10.40
C LEU A 840 -18.77 2.02 11.22
N LYS A 841 -18.10 1.07 10.55
CA LYS A 841 -17.21 0.07 11.15
C LYS A 841 -17.83 -0.70 12.34
N GLN A 842 -19.14 -0.91 12.32
CA GLN A 842 -19.83 -1.76 13.29
C GLN A 842 -20.80 -2.67 12.56
N SER A 843 -20.51 -3.97 12.57
CA SER A 843 -21.32 -4.99 11.93
C SER A 843 -21.39 -6.27 12.77
N PHE A 844 -22.20 -7.20 12.29
CA PHE A 844 -22.28 -8.58 12.77
C PHE A 844 -20.92 -9.27 12.69
N TYR A 845 -20.16 -8.99 11.64
CA TYR A 845 -18.91 -9.68 11.32
C TYR A 845 -17.69 -9.08 12.04
N ALA A 846 -17.68 -7.77 12.24
CA ALA A 846 -16.51 -7.04 12.72
C ALA A 846 -16.89 -5.70 13.38
N TYR A 847 -15.98 -5.18 14.20
CA TYR A 847 -16.15 -3.96 14.96
C TYR A 847 -14.85 -3.17 15.05
N GLU A 848 -14.96 -1.86 15.21
CA GLU A 848 -13.84 -1.00 15.59
C GLU A 848 -13.57 -1.12 17.10
N ASP A 849 -12.34 -1.49 17.46
CA ASP A 849 -11.89 -1.73 18.83
C ASP A 849 -11.80 -0.42 19.64
N PRO A 850 -12.29 -0.40 20.89
CA PRO A 850 -12.28 0.82 21.70
C PRO A 850 -10.91 1.21 22.25
N HIS A 851 -9.99 0.28 22.48
CA HIS A 851 -8.75 0.57 23.19
C HIS A 851 -7.52 0.50 22.30
N ARG A 852 -7.57 -0.33 21.24
CA ARG A 852 -6.43 -0.57 20.35
C ARG A 852 -6.39 0.40 19.17
N LEU A 853 -5.41 1.30 19.18
CA LEU A 853 -5.08 2.14 18.03
C LEU A 853 -4.27 1.36 17.01
N GLY A 854 -4.74 1.30 15.76
CA GLY A 854 -3.98 0.70 14.67
C GLY A 854 -2.88 1.63 14.19
N ARG A 855 -3.23 2.86 13.86
CA ARG A 855 -2.30 3.81 13.23
C ARG A 855 -2.53 5.24 13.71
N ARG A 856 -1.44 5.99 13.85
CA ARG A 856 -1.47 7.45 13.93
C ARG A 856 -0.98 8.02 12.61
N ILE A 857 -1.89 8.69 11.91
CA ILE A 857 -1.60 9.33 10.63
C ILE A 857 -1.31 10.80 10.90
N VAL A 858 -0.19 11.30 10.41
CA VAL A 858 0.39 12.60 10.76
C VAL A 858 0.59 13.38 9.48
N GLY A 859 0.01 14.58 9.41
CA GLY A 859 0.15 15.45 8.24
C GLY A 859 1.18 16.54 8.44
N SER A 860 2.04 16.78 7.44
CA SER A 860 2.98 17.90 7.45
C SER A 860 3.18 18.49 6.05
N VAL A 861 3.44 19.80 5.98
CA VAL A 861 3.79 20.51 4.75
C VAL A 861 5.14 21.21 4.97
N PRO A 862 6.15 20.99 4.11
CA PRO A 862 7.42 21.72 4.20
C PRO A 862 7.27 23.10 3.56
N HIS A 863 7.22 24.15 4.38
CA HIS A 863 6.96 25.51 3.91
C HIS A 863 8.21 26.29 3.48
N ASN A 864 9.40 25.85 3.84
CA ASN A 864 10.60 26.68 3.75
C ASN A 864 11.85 25.91 3.36
N VAL A 865 11.69 24.61 3.12
CA VAL A 865 12.74 23.72 2.63
C VAL A 865 12.20 22.92 1.45
N SER A 866 13.10 22.33 0.67
CA SER A 866 12.71 21.40 -0.39
C SER A 866 12.00 20.18 0.21
N ARG A 867 11.09 19.58 -0.55
CA ARG A 867 10.38 18.37 -0.09
C ARG A 867 11.36 17.22 0.14
N THR A 868 12.38 17.09 -0.71
CA THR A 868 13.41 16.05 -0.61
C THR A 868 14.17 16.20 0.70
N TYR A 869 14.61 17.43 1.00
CA TYR A 869 15.28 17.75 2.24
C TYR A 869 14.39 17.45 3.45
N ALA A 870 13.15 17.93 3.48
CA ALA A 870 12.23 17.64 4.58
C ALA A 870 12.03 16.14 4.83
N LEU A 871 11.99 15.31 3.78
CA LEU A 871 11.89 13.85 3.96
C LEU A 871 13.17 13.26 4.56
N VAL A 872 14.34 13.69 4.09
CA VAL A 872 15.64 13.30 4.66
C VAL A 872 15.72 13.69 6.13
N GLU A 873 15.28 14.90 6.48
CA GLU A 873 15.21 15.37 7.87
C GLU A 873 14.28 14.51 8.72
N VAL A 874 13.10 14.14 8.22
CA VAL A 874 12.19 13.24 8.94
C VAL A 874 12.83 11.88 9.22
N LEU A 875 13.45 11.26 8.21
CA LEU A 875 14.11 9.96 8.36
C LEU A 875 15.30 10.02 9.32
N ARG A 876 16.07 11.11 9.25
CA ARG A 876 17.23 11.38 10.11
C ARG A 876 16.80 11.59 11.56
N GLU A 877 15.84 12.48 11.81
CA GLU A 877 15.38 12.79 13.17
C GLU A 877 14.67 11.60 13.81
N TYR A 878 13.92 10.81 13.04
CA TYR A 878 13.29 9.60 13.55
C TYR A 878 14.35 8.56 13.97
N ALA A 879 15.38 8.35 13.15
CA ALA A 879 16.52 7.49 13.52
C ALA A 879 17.27 8.01 14.77
N ASP A 880 17.51 9.33 14.86
CA ASP A 880 18.16 9.94 16.03
C ASP A 880 17.34 9.72 17.31
N VAL A 881 16.01 9.87 17.25
CA VAL A 881 15.11 9.66 18.39
C VAL A 881 15.15 8.20 18.86
N ILE A 882 15.15 7.24 17.94
CA ILE A 882 15.22 5.81 18.27
C ILE A 882 16.56 5.48 18.91
N GLN A 883 17.67 5.83 18.24
CA GLN A 883 19.02 5.53 18.75
C GLN A 883 19.30 6.23 20.08
N HIS A 884 18.73 7.42 20.30
CA HIS A 884 18.76 8.12 21.59
C HIS A 884 18.14 7.27 22.70
N TYR A 885 16.94 6.75 22.48
CA TYR A 885 16.24 5.95 23.49
C TYR A 885 16.78 4.54 23.66
N GLN A 886 17.37 3.94 22.62
CA GLN A 886 18.12 2.68 22.73
C GLN A 886 19.32 2.84 23.67
N ARG A 887 20.03 3.98 23.59
CA ARG A 887 21.17 4.31 24.47
C ARG A 887 20.74 4.81 25.84
N ASN A 888 19.59 5.46 25.94
CA ASN A 888 19.05 6.08 27.16
C ASN A 888 17.65 5.53 27.54
N PRO A 889 17.49 4.22 27.80
CA PRO A 889 16.18 3.60 28.06
C PRO A 889 15.50 4.09 29.35
N ASP A 890 16.28 4.64 30.28
CA ASP A 890 15.76 5.28 31.50
C ASP A 890 14.97 6.56 31.18
N GLU A 891 15.39 7.32 30.17
CA GLU A 891 14.66 8.52 29.73
C GLU A 891 13.34 8.15 29.05
N LEU A 892 13.34 7.07 28.26
CA LEU A 892 12.11 6.53 27.67
C LEU A 892 11.15 6.07 28.76
N SER A 893 11.65 5.33 29.75
CA SER A 893 10.86 4.91 30.91
C SER A 893 10.23 6.10 31.64
N ALA A 894 10.99 7.19 31.85
CA ALA A 894 10.47 8.40 32.47
C ALA A 894 9.43 9.13 31.59
N ALA A 895 9.61 9.13 30.27
CA ALA A 895 8.65 9.71 29.34
C ALA A 895 7.31 8.93 29.36
N LEU A 896 7.36 7.60 29.46
CA LEU A 896 6.19 6.73 29.54
C LEU A 896 5.37 6.93 30.82
N GLU A 897 5.95 7.47 31.90
CA GLU A 897 5.23 7.76 33.15
C GLU A 897 4.28 8.97 33.03
N ARG A 898 4.42 9.80 31.99
CA ARG A 898 3.52 10.95 31.76
C ARG A 898 2.09 10.48 31.50
N GLU A 899 1.13 11.24 32.00
CA GLU A 899 -0.30 10.85 31.98
C GLU A 899 -0.81 10.70 30.55
N HIS A 900 -0.55 11.70 29.69
CA HIS A 900 -1.05 11.73 28.31
C HIS A 900 -0.53 10.59 27.43
N HIS A 901 0.65 10.05 27.71
CA HIS A 901 1.18 8.89 26.98
C HIS A 901 0.47 7.57 27.34
N ARG A 902 -0.20 7.53 28.49
CA ARG A 902 -0.90 6.36 29.02
C ARG A 902 -2.42 6.51 28.96
N THR A 903 -2.89 7.59 28.36
CA THR A 903 -4.31 7.85 28.17
C THR A 903 -4.81 7.06 26.97
N THR A 904 -5.82 6.21 27.17
CA THR A 904 -6.53 5.56 26.07
C THR A 904 -7.24 6.59 25.19
N PRO A 905 -7.68 6.21 23.98
CA PRO A 905 -8.55 7.06 23.16
C PRO A 905 -9.85 7.54 23.85
N TYR A 906 -10.20 6.97 25.01
CA TYR A 906 -11.36 7.35 25.83
C TYR A 906 -11.05 8.27 27.01
N GLY A 907 -9.79 8.71 27.16
CA GLY A 907 -9.39 9.55 28.29
C GLY A 907 -9.08 8.75 29.56
N GLU A 908 -9.02 7.41 29.50
CA GLU A 908 -8.70 6.58 30.66
C GLU A 908 -7.19 6.40 30.81
N VAL A 909 -6.64 6.64 31.99
CA VAL A 909 -5.20 6.48 32.24
C VAL A 909 -4.92 5.03 32.64
N VAL A 910 -4.15 4.32 31.80
CA VAL A 910 -3.83 2.91 32.00
C VAL A 910 -2.51 2.74 32.77
N ASN A 911 -2.44 1.67 33.56
CA ASN A 911 -1.15 1.18 34.04
C ASN A 911 -0.55 0.25 32.99
N LEU A 912 0.55 0.66 32.37
CA LEU A 912 1.25 -0.08 31.32
C LEU A 912 1.81 -1.44 31.79
N GLY A 913 1.92 -1.68 33.11
CA GLY A 913 2.29 -2.99 33.63
C GLY A 913 3.75 -3.40 33.38
N PHE A 914 4.65 -2.44 33.16
CA PHE A 914 6.08 -2.72 33.11
C PHE A 914 6.61 -3.31 34.42
N PRO A 915 7.65 -4.16 34.38
CA PRO A 915 8.28 -4.71 35.58
C PRO A 915 8.69 -3.62 36.59
N ASP A 916 8.60 -3.94 37.88
CA ASP A 916 9.09 -3.08 38.98
C ASP A 916 10.62 -3.06 39.07
N ASN A 917 11.28 -4.05 38.48
CA ASN A 917 12.74 -4.17 38.46
C ASN A 917 13.32 -3.33 37.32
N ASP A 918 14.19 -2.36 37.64
CA ASP A 918 14.78 -1.44 36.66
C ASP A 918 15.54 -2.14 35.52
N SER A 919 16.14 -3.32 35.75
CA SER A 919 16.82 -4.07 34.68
C SER A 919 15.81 -4.70 33.73
N GLU A 920 14.83 -5.42 34.28
CA GLU A 920 13.79 -6.09 33.49
C GLU A 920 12.90 -5.07 32.75
N ARG A 921 12.69 -3.89 33.33
CA ARG A 921 12.00 -2.78 32.66
C ARG A 921 12.81 -2.24 31.48
N ARG A 922 14.12 -2.05 31.65
CA ARG A 922 14.99 -1.60 30.54
C ARG A 922 14.92 -2.58 29.38
N ASP A 923 15.09 -3.87 29.65
CA ASP A 923 15.02 -4.92 28.63
C ASP A 923 13.64 -4.89 27.94
N ALA A 924 12.54 -4.89 28.70
CA ALA A 924 11.19 -4.85 28.13
C ALA A 924 10.90 -3.59 27.28
N VAL A 925 11.49 -2.43 27.61
CA VAL A 925 11.32 -1.21 26.82
C VAL A 925 12.13 -1.28 25.53
N LEU A 926 13.34 -1.85 25.57
CA LEU A 926 14.19 -2.04 24.39
C LEU A 926 13.57 -3.06 23.42
N ASP A 927 13.09 -4.20 23.92
CA ASP A 927 12.41 -5.22 23.12
C ASP A 927 11.20 -4.63 22.34
N ILE A 928 10.48 -3.69 22.95
CA ILE A 928 9.36 -3.01 22.29
C ILE A 928 9.85 -1.95 21.29
N LEU A 929 10.98 -1.28 21.58
CA LEU A 929 11.54 -0.25 20.72
C LEU A 929 12.06 -0.83 19.39
N GLU A 930 12.59 -2.05 19.39
CA GLU A 930 13.06 -2.77 18.18
C GLU A 930 11.97 -2.87 17.08
N TYR A 931 10.69 -2.90 17.45
CA TYR A 931 9.58 -2.90 16.50
C TYR A 931 9.50 -1.60 15.67
N TYR A 932 10.20 -0.55 16.05
CA TYR A 932 10.14 0.77 15.43
C TYR A 932 11.41 1.18 14.69
N ASP A 933 12.46 0.34 14.72
CA ASP A 933 13.80 0.65 14.18
C ASP A 933 13.79 0.81 12.65
N THR A 934 13.03 -0.03 11.95
CA THR A 934 12.93 0.02 10.48
C THR A 934 11.97 1.09 10.01
N GLN A 935 12.41 1.87 9.01
CA GLN A 935 11.66 2.94 8.39
C GLN A 935 11.31 2.63 6.93
N ILE A 936 10.08 2.95 6.52
CA ILE A 936 9.69 2.94 5.11
C ILE A 936 9.64 4.36 4.57
N ALA A 937 10.30 4.60 3.44
CA ALA A 937 10.15 5.81 2.64
C ALA A 937 9.38 5.49 1.36
N TYR A 938 8.09 5.82 1.32
CA TYR A 938 7.23 5.61 0.16
C TYR A 938 7.35 6.75 -0.84
N ASN A 939 7.73 6.39 -2.06
CA ASN A 939 7.97 7.31 -3.16
C ASN A 939 7.03 7.03 -4.33
N ILE A 940 6.44 8.08 -4.88
CA ILE A 940 5.54 7.99 -6.05
C ILE A 940 6.34 7.65 -7.32
N GLN A 941 7.59 8.12 -7.41
CA GLN A 941 8.46 7.92 -8.56
C GLN A 941 9.75 7.22 -8.15
N LYS A 942 10.22 6.29 -8.99
CA LYS A 942 11.48 5.56 -8.78
C LYS A 942 12.69 6.49 -8.64
N VAL A 943 12.72 7.58 -9.41
CA VAL A 943 13.80 8.57 -9.36
C VAL A 943 13.96 9.14 -7.95
N ASP A 944 12.86 9.31 -7.20
CA ASP A 944 12.92 9.81 -5.83
C ASP A 944 13.44 8.74 -4.87
N SER A 945 13.11 7.45 -5.08
CA SER A 945 13.72 6.33 -4.35
C SER A 945 15.24 6.27 -4.56
N ASP A 946 15.70 6.42 -5.81
CA ASP A 946 17.13 6.41 -6.14
C ASP A 946 17.88 7.62 -5.56
N ARG A 947 17.19 8.75 -5.37
CA ARG A 947 17.74 9.94 -4.69
C ARG A 947 17.90 9.69 -3.19
N LEU A 948 16.86 9.17 -2.53
CA LEU A 948 16.93 8.86 -1.10
C LEU A 948 17.98 7.78 -0.80
N GLN A 949 18.09 6.76 -1.66
CA GLN A 949 19.13 5.74 -1.54
C GLN A 949 20.55 6.34 -1.52
N ARG A 950 20.78 7.45 -2.23
CA ARG A 950 22.05 8.20 -2.19
C ARG A 950 22.16 9.17 -1.03
N ALA A 951 21.04 9.75 -0.58
CA ALA A 951 21.00 10.67 0.55
C ALA A 951 21.39 10.01 1.88
N VAL A 952 21.10 8.71 2.07
CA VAL A 952 21.47 7.99 3.31
C VAL A 952 22.99 8.04 3.58
N PRO A 953 23.88 7.57 2.68
CA PRO A 953 25.32 7.63 2.93
C PRO A 953 25.94 9.03 2.77
N SER A 954 25.28 9.98 2.09
CA SER A 954 25.86 11.31 1.80
C SER A 954 25.40 12.42 2.74
N MET A 955 24.21 12.29 3.33
CA MET A 955 23.61 13.32 4.20
C MET A 955 23.33 12.77 5.60
N ILE A 956 22.62 11.63 5.71
CA ILE A 956 22.16 11.10 7.00
C ILE A 956 23.32 10.53 7.82
N ASN A 957 24.10 9.61 7.26
CA ASN A 957 25.20 8.94 7.97
C ASN A 957 26.30 9.91 8.42
N PRO A 958 26.80 10.83 7.56
CA PRO A 958 27.78 11.82 8.00
C PRO A 958 27.27 12.68 9.16
N TRP A 959 25.99 13.05 9.17
CA TRP A 959 25.40 13.80 10.27
C TRP A 959 25.36 12.99 11.56
N LEU A 960 24.93 11.72 11.50
CA LEU A 960 24.89 10.82 12.66
C LEU A 960 26.29 10.62 13.27
N GLU A 961 27.31 10.45 12.44
CA GLU A 961 28.71 10.25 12.85
C GLU A 961 29.31 11.46 13.61
N THR A 962 28.78 12.67 13.40
CA THR A 962 29.33 13.90 14.01
C THR A 962 28.81 14.21 15.41
N ARG A 963 27.87 13.42 15.94
CA ARG A 963 27.26 13.65 17.27
C ARG A 963 28.16 13.13 18.42
N ASP A 964 28.06 13.79 19.57
CA ASP A 964 28.81 13.55 20.83
C ASP A 964 28.60 12.12 21.39
N GLU A 965 27.49 11.48 21.03
CA GLU A 965 27.21 10.07 21.28
C GLU A 965 27.42 9.30 19.96
N GLU A 966 28.38 8.38 19.88
CA GLU A 966 28.61 7.52 18.70
C GLU A 966 27.28 6.91 18.21
N ARG A 967 26.66 7.50 17.18
CA ARG A 967 25.43 7.01 16.53
C ARG A 967 25.79 5.97 15.47
N ASP A 968 24.93 4.98 15.29
CA ASP A 968 25.12 3.94 14.28
C ASP A 968 24.70 4.46 12.90
N THR A 969 25.50 4.13 11.89
CA THR A 969 25.16 4.44 10.49
C THR A 969 24.00 3.59 10.00
N LEU A 970 23.16 4.17 9.14
CA LEU A 970 22.00 3.50 8.56
C LEU A 970 22.31 2.89 7.21
N THR A 971 21.60 1.82 6.91
CA THR A 971 21.58 1.10 5.64
C THR A 971 20.24 1.31 4.94
N SER A 972 20.23 1.30 3.61
CA SER A 972 18.99 1.42 2.84
C SER A 972 18.92 0.46 1.67
N VAL A 973 17.71 0.06 1.30
CA VAL A 973 17.42 -0.82 0.15
C VAL A 973 16.27 -0.28 -0.67
N VAL A 974 16.26 -0.55 -1.98
CA VAL A 974 15.18 -0.12 -2.90
C VAL A 974 14.27 -1.29 -3.25
N MET A 975 12.96 -1.14 -2.98
CA MET A 975 11.91 -2.08 -3.35
C MET A 975 10.95 -1.45 -4.37
N SER A 976 11.05 -1.88 -5.63
CA SER A 976 10.24 -1.37 -6.74
C SER A 976 9.67 -2.52 -7.58
N GLY A 977 8.65 -2.26 -8.40
CA GLY A 977 8.03 -3.30 -9.26
C GLY A 977 8.97 -3.99 -10.26
N GLU A 978 10.19 -3.47 -10.46
CA GLU A 978 11.24 -4.05 -11.30
C GLU A 978 12.29 -4.84 -10.49
N THR A 979 12.29 -4.74 -9.16
CA THR A 979 13.25 -5.42 -8.30
C THR A 979 13.08 -6.94 -8.45
N GLY A 980 14.20 -7.64 -8.67
CA GLY A 980 14.23 -9.09 -8.80
C GLY A 980 13.71 -9.79 -7.55
N PHE A 981 13.03 -10.92 -7.73
CA PHE A 981 12.43 -11.68 -6.64
C PHE A 981 13.45 -12.18 -5.61
N ASP A 982 14.64 -12.53 -6.07
CA ASP A 982 15.79 -12.92 -5.25
C ASP A 982 16.22 -11.80 -4.29
N VAL A 983 16.23 -10.55 -4.77
CA VAL A 983 16.57 -9.38 -3.95
C VAL A 983 15.46 -9.08 -2.94
N VAL A 984 14.19 -9.18 -3.35
CA VAL A 984 13.06 -8.99 -2.43
C VAL A 984 13.09 -10.00 -1.30
N ARG A 985 13.36 -11.27 -1.63
CA ARG A 985 13.48 -12.32 -0.62
C ARG A 985 14.62 -12.04 0.36
N ASP A 986 15.81 -11.69 -0.13
CA ASP A 986 16.96 -11.32 0.73
C ASP A 986 16.60 -10.17 1.69
N VAL A 987 15.92 -9.14 1.19
CA VAL A 987 15.47 -8.01 2.02
C VAL A 987 14.47 -8.46 3.08
N LEU A 988 13.49 -9.30 2.73
CA LEU A 988 12.50 -9.81 3.69
C LEU A 988 13.14 -10.71 4.75
N GLU A 989 14.03 -11.63 4.36
CA GLU A 989 14.77 -12.48 5.29
C GLU A 989 15.61 -11.65 6.28
N ARG A 990 16.24 -10.57 5.82
CA ARG A 990 17.01 -9.66 6.67
C ARG A 990 16.13 -8.83 7.61
N LEU A 991 14.91 -8.49 7.19
CA LEU A 991 13.93 -7.76 7.99
C LEU A 991 13.25 -8.63 9.07
N GLU A 992 13.16 -9.94 8.83
CA GLU A 992 12.56 -10.92 9.76
C GLU A 992 13.60 -11.55 10.72
N SER A 993 14.90 -11.30 10.51
CA SER A 993 15.99 -11.85 11.31
C SER A 993 16.26 -11.03 12.57
N ASP A 994 16.45 -11.71 13.71
CA ASP A 994 16.78 -11.07 15.01
C ASP A 994 18.19 -10.43 15.04
N ASP A 995 19.17 -10.99 14.30
CA ASP A 995 20.56 -10.49 14.25
C ASP A 995 21.16 -10.62 12.84
N PRO A 996 20.74 -9.79 11.88
CA PRO A 996 21.23 -9.86 10.50
C PRO A 996 22.65 -9.29 10.38
N GLU A 997 23.55 -9.98 9.65
CA GLU A 997 24.92 -9.46 9.37
C GLU A 997 24.94 -8.09 8.67
N ASN A 998 23.84 -7.73 8.00
CA ASN A 998 23.62 -6.44 7.36
C ASN A 998 22.14 -6.06 7.55
N PRO A 999 21.77 -5.32 8.62
CA PRO A 999 20.38 -4.94 8.86
C PRO A 999 19.81 -4.10 7.71
N VAL A 1000 18.50 -3.88 7.74
CA VAL A 1000 17.81 -2.98 6.81
C VAL A 1000 17.12 -1.91 7.64
N ASP A 1001 17.72 -0.72 7.69
CA ASP A 1001 17.18 0.39 8.49
C ASP A 1001 16.14 1.20 7.71
N ILE A 1002 16.35 1.39 6.40
CA ILE A 1002 15.44 2.16 5.54
C ILE A 1002 15.06 1.38 4.27
N VAL A 1003 13.76 1.17 4.08
CA VAL A 1003 13.19 0.61 2.85
C VAL A 1003 12.65 1.74 1.97
N ASN A 1004 13.39 2.07 0.90
CA ASN A 1004 12.96 2.99 -0.14
C ASN A 1004 11.98 2.27 -1.09
N ALA A 1005 10.69 2.47 -0.88
CA ALA A 1005 9.64 1.72 -1.56
C ALA A 1005 8.85 2.55 -2.58
N THR A 1006 8.30 1.88 -3.59
CA THR A 1006 7.20 2.40 -4.43
C THR A 1006 5.95 1.53 -4.24
N SER A 1007 5.01 1.53 -5.18
CA SER A 1007 3.76 0.74 -5.12
C SER A 1007 3.94 -0.77 -4.94
N MET A 1008 5.17 -1.28 -5.07
CA MET A 1008 5.50 -2.67 -4.74
C MET A 1008 5.18 -3.02 -3.28
N ILE A 1009 5.49 -2.15 -2.31
CA ILE A 1009 5.29 -2.45 -0.88
C ILE A 1009 3.80 -2.59 -0.54
N SER A 1010 2.93 -1.95 -1.32
CA SER A 1010 1.48 -2.02 -1.19
C SER A 1010 0.93 -3.42 -1.39
N HIS A 1011 1.71 -4.36 -1.96
CA HIS A 1011 1.30 -5.72 -2.26
C HIS A 1011 2.29 -6.76 -1.72
N GLY A 1012 1.79 -7.83 -1.10
CA GLY A 1012 2.58 -9.05 -0.85
C GLY A 1012 3.69 -9.00 0.22
N VAL A 1013 3.86 -7.92 0.98
CA VAL A 1013 4.83 -7.84 2.10
C VAL A 1013 4.11 -7.86 3.45
N ASP A 1014 4.55 -8.73 4.36
CA ASP A 1014 4.03 -8.89 5.73
C ASP A 1014 5.23 -9.04 6.68
N VAL A 1015 5.58 -7.98 7.40
CA VAL A 1015 6.76 -7.92 8.29
C VAL A 1015 6.39 -7.11 9.53
N ASP A 1016 6.67 -7.66 10.71
CA ASP A 1016 6.20 -7.11 12.00
C ASP A 1016 6.95 -5.84 12.44
N THR A 1017 8.21 -5.69 12.01
CA THR A 1017 9.10 -4.54 12.31
C THR A 1017 8.76 -3.27 11.53
N LEU A 1018 7.83 -3.34 10.57
CA LEU A 1018 7.40 -2.19 9.77
C LEU A 1018 6.35 -1.37 10.54
N ASN A 1019 6.76 -0.53 11.49
CA ASN A 1019 5.85 0.32 12.27
C ASN A 1019 5.96 1.84 12.00
N PHE A 1020 6.81 2.25 11.05
CA PHE A 1020 6.89 3.63 10.58
C PHE A 1020 6.95 3.72 9.04
N ILE A 1021 6.10 4.54 8.44
CA ILE A 1021 6.12 4.87 7.02
C ILE A 1021 6.00 6.36 6.80
N SER A 1022 6.82 6.89 5.90
CA SER A 1022 6.78 8.28 5.44
C SER A 1022 6.42 8.34 3.95
N PHE A 1023 5.50 9.23 3.57
CA PHE A 1023 5.05 9.42 2.19
C PHE A 1023 5.66 10.69 1.58
N PHE A 1024 6.33 10.55 0.44
CA PHE A 1024 6.84 11.67 -0.35
C PHE A 1024 5.75 12.34 -1.20
N GLY A 1025 4.79 12.97 -0.53
CA GLY A 1025 3.56 13.49 -1.11
C GLY A 1025 2.49 12.40 -1.22
N MET A 1026 1.25 12.84 -1.48
CA MET A 1026 0.12 11.89 -1.53
C MET A 1026 0.17 11.02 -2.79
N PRO A 1027 0.01 9.68 -2.65
CA PRO A 1027 -0.17 8.79 -3.78
C PRO A 1027 -1.28 9.26 -4.74
N ARG A 1028 -1.23 8.81 -6.00
CA ARG A 1028 -2.16 9.32 -7.01
C ARG A 1028 -3.60 8.87 -6.77
N GLN A 1029 -3.79 7.68 -6.19
CA GLN A 1029 -5.09 7.10 -5.89
C GLN A 1029 -5.20 6.85 -4.39
N THR A 1030 -6.38 7.08 -3.82
CA THR A 1030 -6.64 6.84 -2.39
C THR A 1030 -6.49 5.35 -2.05
N ALA A 1031 -6.84 4.45 -2.99
CA ALA A 1031 -6.64 3.01 -2.81
C ALA A 1031 -5.17 2.63 -2.62
N GLU A 1032 -4.27 3.21 -3.42
CA GLU A 1032 -2.82 2.97 -3.33
C GLU A 1032 -2.27 3.46 -1.99
N TYR A 1033 -2.74 4.62 -1.52
CA TYR A 1033 -2.40 5.17 -0.21
C TYR A 1033 -2.83 4.22 0.93
N ILE A 1034 -4.10 3.80 0.95
CA ILE A 1034 -4.63 2.86 1.95
C ILE A 1034 -3.84 1.56 1.96
N GLN A 1035 -3.55 1.00 0.78
CA GLN A 1035 -2.83 -0.26 0.66
C GLN A 1035 -1.39 -0.16 1.15
N ALA A 1036 -0.68 0.92 0.79
CA ALA A 1036 0.69 1.18 1.22
C ALA A 1036 0.78 1.32 2.74
N TYR A 1037 0.00 2.23 3.33
CA TYR A 1037 0.09 2.48 4.77
C TYR A 1037 -0.48 1.30 5.58
N SER A 1038 -1.37 0.47 4.99
CA SER A 1038 -1.91 -0.73 5.68
C SER A 1038 -0.85 -1.80 5.99
N ARG A 1039 0.36 -1.66 5.43
CA ARG A 1039 1.52 -2.51 5.73
C ARG A 1039 2.14 -2.17 7.08
N VAL A 1040 1.92 -0.94 7.56
CA VAL A 1040 2.38 -0.46 8.86
C VAL A 1040 1.30 -0.63 9.93
N GLY A 1041 1.72 -0.87 11.18
CA GLY A 1041 0.81 -0.96 12.32
C GLY A 1041 -0.14 -2.15 12.25
N ARG A 1042 0.35 -3.32 11.79
CA ARG A 1042 -0.43 -4.57 11.64
C ARG A 1042 -0.61 -5.33 12.93
N HIS A 1043 0.45 -5.49 13.70
CA HIS A 1043 0.44 -6.20 14.99
C HIS A 1043 0.31 -5.23 16.16
N VAL A 1044 0.98 -4.09 16.06
CA VAL A 1044 1.05 -3.04 17.08
C VAL A 1044 0.70 -1.69 16.45
N THR A 1045 0.73 -0.61 17.23
CA THR A 1045 0.42 0.74 16.72
C THR A 1045 1.55 1.27 15.86
N GLY A 1046 1.24 1.65 14.61
CA GLY A 1046 2.22 2.25 13.69
C GLY A 1046 2.00 3.74 13.45
N THR A 1047 3.03 4.41 12.91
CA THR A 1047 2.98 5.82 12.50
C THR A 1047 3.03 5.93 10.98
N VAL A 1048 2.11 6.73 10.43
CA VAL A 1048 2.07 7.11 9.01
C VAL A 1048 2.33 8.60 8.92
N PHE A 1049 3.43 9.01 8.28
CA PHE A 1049 3.84 10.40 8.15
C PHE A 1049 3.66 10.89 6.71
N ASP A 1050 2.66 11.74 6.49
CA ASP A 1050 2.32 12.29 5.18
C ASP A 1050 2.96 13.66 4.97
N LEU A 1051 4.05 13.67 4.18
CA LEU A 1051 4.72 14.91 3.77
C LEU A 1051 4.10 15.45 2.48
N PHE A 1052 3.08 16.29 2.63
CA PHE A 1052 2.30 16.85 1.52
C PHE A 1052 3.12 17.80 0.64
N ASN A 1053 2.82 17.81 -0.66
CA ASN A 1053 3.45 18.77 -1.58
C ASN A 1053 2.79 20.16 -1.48
N PRO A 1054 3.53 21.23 -1.10
CA PRO A 1054 2.97 22.58 -0.93
C PRO A 1054 2.50 23.23 -2.25
N VAL A 1055 2.99 22.77 -3.40
CA VAL A 1055 2.61 23.33 -4.71
C VAL A 1055 1.34 22.66 -5.26
N HIS A 1056 1.11 21.39 -4.90
CA HIS A 1056 -0.01 20.61 -5.42
C HIS A 1056 -1.30 20.99 -4.70
N VAL A 1057 -2.29 21.46 -5.47
CA VAL A 1057 -3.61 21.87 -4.95
C VAL A 1057 -4.32 20.72 -4.24
N ARG A 1058 -4.15 19.50 -4.75
CA ARG A 1058 -4.73 18.28 -4.17
C ARG A 1058 -4.17 17.99 -2.78
N ASP A 1059 -2.84 17.91 -2.66
CA ASP A 1059 -2.16 17.67 -1.38
C ASP A 1059 -2.53 18.74 -0.34
N ARG A 1060 -2.55 20.02 -0.72
CA ARG A 1060 -3.03 21.10 0.17
C ARG A 1060 -4.48 20.90 0.61
N SER A 1061 -5.35 20.43 -0.28
CA SER A 1061 -6.76 20.15 0.05
C SER A 1061 -6.90 19.01 1.05
N HIS A 1062 -6.10 17.96 0.92
CA HIS A 1062 -6.04 16.84 1.87
C HIS A 1062 -5.52 17.32 3.22
N TYR A 1063 -4.39 18.04 3.25
CA TYR A 1063 -3.81 18.60 4.48
C TYR A 1063 -4.75 19.58 5.21
N THR A 1064 -5.43 20.46 4.49
CA THR A 1064 -6.36 21.45 5.09
C THR A 1064 -7.58 20.79 5.74
N ARG A 1065 -7.96 19.59 5.26
CA ARG A 1065 -9.12 18.82 5.73
C ARG A 1065 -8.65 17.47 6.29
N PHE A 1066 -7.48 17.46 6.94
CA PHE A 1066 -6.73 16.23 7.20
C PHE A 1066 -7.57 15.16 7.90
N ASP A 1067 -8.21 15.51 9.01
CA ASP A 1067 -9.02 14.57 9.78
C ASP A 1067 -10.21 14.03 8.96
N ARG A 1068 -10.99 14.94 8.34
CA ARG A 1068 -12.15 14.57 7.52
C ARG A 1068 -11.78 13.79 6.25
N TYR A 1069 -10.61 14.05 5.67
CA TYR A 1069 -10.11 13.26 4.55
C TYR A 1069 -9.89 11.79 4.95
N HIS A 1070 -9.34 11.54 6.14
CA HIS A 1070 -9.13 10.18 6.65
C HIS A 1070 -10.43 9.53 7.14
N ASP A 1071 -11.38 10.30 7.69
CA ASP A 1071 -12.74 9.81 7.97
C ASP A 1071 -13.42 9.28 6.71
N PHE A 1072 -13.31 10.01 5.59
CA PHE A 1072 -13.99 9.70 4.34
C PHE A 1072 -13.15 8.87 3.35
N GLN A 1073 -11.98 8.37 3.76
CA GLN A 1073 -11.03 7.75 2.84
C GLN A 1073 -11.64 6.59 2.02
N ASP A 1074 -12.51 5.79 2.62
CA ASP A 1074 -13.19 4.67 1.94
C ASP A 1074 -14.15 5.17 0.85
N LEU A 1075 -14.80 6.32 1.05
CA LEU A 1075 -15.61 7.00 0.04
C LEU A 1075 -14.76 7.66 -1.05
N LEU A 1076 -13.54 8.05 -0.72
CA LEU A 1076 -12.61 8.74 -1.62
C LEU A 1076 -11.76 7.79 -2.46
N VAL A 1077 -11.82 6.48 -2.19
CA VAL A 1077 -11.34 5.46 -3.13
C VAL A 1077 -11.94 5.75 -4.51
N GLU A 1078 -11.15 5.72 -5.56
CA GLU A 1078 -11.65 5.86 -6.92
C GLU A 1078 -12.15 4.52 -7.44
N ALA A 1079 -13.21 4.53 -8.26
CA ALA A 1079 -13.63 3.31 -8.95
C ALA A 1079 -12.54 2.89 -9.94
N THR A 1080 -12.24 1.59 -9.98
CA THR A 1080 -11.23 1.05 -10.90
C THR A 1080 -11.65 1.35 -12.34
N PRO A 1081 -10.85 2.12 -13.12
CA PRO A 1081 -11.21 2.47 -14.48
C PRO A 1081 -11.08 1.23 -15.36
N LEU A 1082 -12.20 0.59 -15.70
CA LEU A 1082 -12.23 -0.61 -16.52
C LEU A 1082 -13.37 -0.55 -17.53
N GLU A 1083 -13.03 -0.71 -18.81
CA GLU A 1083 -13.99 -0.78 -19.90
C GLU A 1083 -13.59 -1.91 -20.86
N ARG A 1084 -14.34 -3.02 -20.84
CA ARG A 1084 -14.09 -4.18 -21.73
C ARG A 1084 -14.27 -3.81 -23.20
N TRP A 1085 -15.13 -2.84 -23.50
CA TRP A 1085 -15.46 -2.43 -24.87
C TRP A 1085 -14.47 -1.45 -25.49
N ALA A 1086 -13.33 -1.20 -24.84
CA ALA A 1086 -12.27 -0.34 -25.34
C ALA A 1086 -11.92 -0.70 -26.80
N GLU A 1087 -11.82 0.32 -27.66
CA GLU A 1087 -11.77 0.11 -29.11
C GLU A 1087 -10.64 -0.87 -29.50
N PHE A 1088 -9.44 -0.73 -28.96
CA PHE A 1088 -8.30 -1.57 -29.34
C PHE A 1088 -8.30 -2.97 -28.69
N ALA A 1089 -9.13 -3.21 -27.66
CA ALA A 1089 -9.07 -4.44 -26.88
C ALA A 1089 -9.47 -5.70 -27.66
N VAL A 1090 -10.49 -5.63 -28.54
CA VAL A 1090 -10.82 -6.73 -29.46
C VAL A 1090 -9.62 -7.06 -30.34
N SER A 1091 -9.02 -6.05 -30.96
CA SER A 1091 -7.97 -6.25 -31.94
C SER A 1091 -6.72 -6.87 -31.32
N CYS A 1092 -6.44 -6.58 -30.04
CA CYS A 1092 -5.34 -7.20 -29.28
C CYS A 1092 -5.65 -8.65 -28.85
N THR A 1093 -6.87 -8.91 -28.36
CA THR A 1093 -7.24 -10.22 -27.77
C THR A 1093 -7.73 -11.25 -28.80
N MET A 1094 -8.32 -10.81 -29.91
CA MET A 1094 -8.92 -11.68 -30.92
C MET A 1094 -7.95 -12.72 -31.49
N PRO A 1095 -6.69 -12.37 -31.84
CA PRO A 1095 -5.69 -13.36 -32.22
C PRO A 1095 -5.50 -14.49 -31.20
N GLY A 1096 -5.49 -14.13 -29.92
CA GLY A 1096 -5.34 -15.05 -28.80
C GLY A 1096 -6.54 -15.98 -28.64
N ILE A 1097 -7.75 -15.42 -28.61
CA ILE A 1097 -9.00 -16.18 -28.46
C ILE A 1097 -9.25 -17.10 -29.65
N PHE A 1098 -9.06 -16.61 -30.88
CA PHE A 1098 -9.17 -17.44 -32.08
C PHE A 1098 -8.20 -18.62 -32.03
N ALA A 1099 -6.94 -18.37 -31.66
CA ALA A 1099 -5.94 -19.43 -31.53
C ALA A 1099 -6.27 -20.39 -30.37
N ALA A 1100 -6.81 -19.88 -29.25
CA ALA A 1100 -7.21 -20.67 -28.10
C ALA A 1100 -8.33 -21.65 -28.46
N ILE A 1101 -9.37 -21.20 -29.17
CA ILE A 1101 -10.44 -22.09 -29.63
C ILE A 1101 -9.88 -23.22 -30.52
N LEU A 1102 -8.96 -22.91 -31.43
CA LEU A 1102 -8.33 -23.93 -32.27
C LEU A 1102 -7.44 -24.90 -31.48
N LEU A 1103 -6.64 -24.39 -30.55
CA LEU A 1103 -5.66 -25.19 -29.77
C LEU A 1103 -6.30 -26.03 -28.68
N GLN A 1104 -7.30 -25.47 -28.00
CA GLN A 1104 -7.89 -26.09 -26.82
C GLN A 1104 -9.08 -26.97 -27.18
N TYR A 1105 -9.96 -26.52 -28.09
CA TYR A 1105 -11.19 -27.24 -28.44
C TYR A 1105 -11.04 -28.07 -29.72
N TYR A 1106 -10.77 -27.45 -30.89
CA TYR A 1106 -10.76 -28.18 -32.16
C TYR A 1106 -9.58 -29.15 -32.31
N ASP A 1107 -8.37 -28.79 -31.87
CA ASP A 1107 -7.21 -29.71 -31.90
C ASP A 1107 -7.49 -30.96 -31.05
N GLU A 1108 -8.17 -30.82 -29.91
CA GLU A 1108 -8.51 -31.97 -29.08
C GLU A 1108 -9.42 -32.96 -29.83
N GLN A 1109 -10.44 -32.47 -30.52
CA GLN A 1109 -11.42 -33.29 -31.23
C GLN A 1109 -10.84 -33.90 -32.52
N LEU A 1110 -9.99 -33.15 -33.23
CA LEU A 1110 -9.58 -33.46 -34.59
C LEU A 1110 -8.15 -34.02 -34.73
N GLU A 1111 -7.35 -34.03 -33.65
CA GLU A 1111 -5.96 -34.54 -33.67
C GLU A 1111 -5.85 -35.94 -34.31
N SER A 1112 -6.85 -36.80 -34.09
CA SER A 1112 -6.86 -38.18 -34.56
C SER A 1112 -7.29 -38.34 -36.03
N SER A 1113 -8.01 -37.36 -36.62
CA SER A 1113 -8.57 -37.44 -37.97
C SER A 1113 -7.72 -36.69 -39.00
N VAL A 1114 -7.42 -35.42 -38.75
CA VAL A 1114 -6.74 -34.50 -39.69
C VAL A 1114 -5.39 -34.00 -39.18
N GLY A 1115 -4.98 -34.42 -37.98
CA GLY A 1115 -3.75 -33.98 -37.33
C GLY A 1115 -3.91 -32.65 -36.57
N ARG A 1116 -2.85 -31.85 -36.51
CA ARG A 1116 -2.78 -30.67 -35.63
C ARG A 1116 -3.42 -29.46 -36.27
N VAL A 1117 -4.66 -29.13 -35.90
CA VAL A 1117 -5.50 -28.11 -36.56
C VAL A 1117 -4.90 -26.70 -36.53
N TYR A 1118 -4.03 -26.39 -35.56
CA TYR A 1118 -3.32 -25.12 -35.51
C TYR A 1118 -2.14 -25.02 -36.51
N LEU A 1119 -1.85 -26.09 -37.28
CA LEU A 1119 -0.96 -26.07 -38.43
C LEU A 1119 -1.78 -25.88 -39.72
N TYR A 1120 -1.30 -25.05 -40.63
CA TYR A 1120 -2.00 -24.63 -41.84
C TYR A 1120 -2.53 -25.78 -42.69
N ASP A 1121 -1.74 -26.82 -42.93
CA ASP A 1121 -2.17 -27.93 -43.78
C ASP A 1121 -3.36 -28.69 -43.16
N SER A 1122 -3.28 -29.01 -41.87
CA SER A 1122 -4.36 -29.65 -41.12
C SER A 1122 -5.58 -28.74 -40.94
N PHE A 1123 -5.39 -27.44 -40.74
CA PHE A 1123 -6.46 -26.44 -40.72
C PHE A 1123 -7.26 -26.46 -42.04
N ARG A 1124 -6.55 -26.43 -43.17
CA ARG A 1124 -7.15 -26.45 -44.51
C ARG A 1124 -7.81 -27.80 -44.83
N GLU A 1125 -7.28 -28.88 -44.29
CA GLU A 1125 -7.89 -30.20 -44.38
C GLU A 1125 -9.20 -30.28 -43.60
N ALA A 1126 -9.20 -29.89 -42.32
CA ALA A 1126 -10.40 -29.83 -41.48
C ALA A 1126 -11.50 -28.97 -42.11
N GLN A 1127 -11.13 -27.79 -42.61
CA GLN A 1127 -12.06 -26.87 -43.26
C GLN A 1127 -12.67 -27.47 -44.54
N ARG A 1128 -11.88 -28.18 -45.35
CA ARG A 1128 -12.38 -28.83 -46.58
C ARG A 1128 -13.25 -30.05 -46.29
N ALA A 1129 -12.96 -30.76 -45.21
CA ALA A 1129 -13.74 -31.90 -44.74
C ALA A 1129 -15.10 -31.46 -44.15
N GLY A 1130 -15.21 -30.19 -43.74
CA GLY A 1130 -16.39 -29.66 -43.05
C GLY A 1130 -16.36 -29.89 -41.53
N ASP A 1131 -15.22 -30.34 -40.99
CA ASP A 1131 -15.00 -30.57 -39.56
C ASP A 1131 -14.68 -29.26 -38.80
N LEU A 1132 -14.34 -28.20 -39.55
CA LEU A 1132 -14.15 -26.84 -39.04
C LEU A 1132 -15.01 -25.88 -39.86
N ASP A 1133 -16.20 -25.57 -39.35
CA ASP A 1133 -17.13 -24.63 -39.98
C ASP A 1133 -16.84 -23.18 -39.56
N LYS A 1134 -16.97 -22.24 -40.51
CA LYS A 1134 -16.69 -20.83 -40.25
C LYS A 1134 -17.72 -20.21 -39.31
N ASP A 1135 -19.00 -20.52 -39.52
CA ASP A 1135 -20.10 -19.89 -38.80
C ASP A 1135 -20.16 -20.44 -37.37
N GLU A 1136 -19.90 -21.74 -37.17
CA GLU A 1136 -19.76 -22.33 -35.82
C GLU A 1136 -18.58 -21.76 -35.04
N LEU A 1137 -17.42 -21.57 -35.69
CA LEU A 1137 -16.25 -20.96 -35.06
C LEU A 1137 -16.50 -19.48 -34.72
N LEU A 1138 -17.16 -18.74 -35.63
CA LEU A 1138 -17.56 -17.36 -35.38
C LEU A 1138 -18.53 -17.28 -34.19
N GLU A 1139 -19.50 -18.19 -34.12
CA GLU A 1139 -20.44 -18.23 -32.99
C GLU A 1139 -19.72 -18.50 -31.66
N PHE A 1140 -18.73 -19.40 -31.63
CA PHE A 1140 -17.89 -19.60 -30.45
C PHE A 1140 -17.12 -18.32 -30.07
N VAL A 1141 -16.52 -17.63 -31.05
CA VAL A 1141 -15.87 -16.35 -30.80
C VAL A 1141 -16.85 -15.32 -30.24
N LYS A 1142 -18.04 -15.18 -30.84
CA LYS A 1142 -19.09 -14.25 -30.38
C LYS A 1142 -19.53 -14.55 -28.95
N ARG A 1143 -19.70 -15.82 -28.60
CA ARG A 1143 -20.03 -16.24 -27.23
C ARG A 1143 -18.90 -15.98 -26.24
N SER A 1144 -17.66 -16.16 -26.67
CA SER A 1144 -16.47 -15.84 -25.87
C SER A 1144 -16.35 -14.35 -25.54
N TYR A 1145 -16.92 -13.47 -26.37
CA TYR A 1145 -16.98 -12.02 -26.11
C TYR A 1145 -18.30 -11.57 -25.45
N CYS A 1146 -19.22 -12.49 -25.17
CA CYS A 1146 -20.56 -12.24 -24.63
C CYS A 1146 -21.39 -11.24 -25.46
N VAL A 1147 -21.31 -11.33 -26.80
CA VAL A 1147 -22.08 -10.45 -27.70
C VAL A 1147 -23.33 -11.09 -28.30
N THR A 1148 -23.61 -12.35 -27.96
CA THR A 1148 -24.82 -13.05 -28.43
C THR A 1148 -26.06 -12.57 -27.69
N SER A 1149 -27.24 -12.75 -28.29
CA SER A 1149 -28.50 -12.23 -27.73
C SER A 1149 -28.94 -12.91 -26.43
N ASP A 1150 -28.56 -14.18 -26.23
CA ASP A 1150 -28.91 -14.98 -25.04
C ASP A 1150 -27.99 -14.72 -23.84
N GLN A 1151 -26.84 -14.07 -24.05
CA GLN A 1151 -25.89 -13.70 -23.00
C GLN A 1151 -26.02 -12.23 -22.55
N ARG A 1152 -27.11 -11.53 -22.94
CA ARG A 1152 -27.28 -10.10 -22.61
C ARG A 1152 -27.95 -9.94 -21.24
N PRO A 1153 -27.25 -9.44 -20.22
CA PRO A 1153 -27.86 -9.11 -18.93
C PRO A 1153 -28.70 -7.84 -19.03
N GLU A 1154 -29.61 -7.62 -18.08
CA GLU A 1154 -30.53 -6.48 -18.10
C GLU A 1154 -29.83 -5.12 -18.04
N TRP A 1155 -28.65 -5.06 -17.40
CA TRP A 1155 -27.83 -3.85 -17.28
C TRP A 1155 -26.99 -3.53 -18.52
N ALA A 1156 -26.90 -4.43 -19.51
CA ALA A 1156 -26.10 -4.20 -20.71
C ALA A 1156 -26.80 -3.29 -21.73
N GLU A 1157 -26.10 -2.28 -22.24
CA GLU A 1157 -26.64 -1.39 -23.29
C GLU A 1157 -26.66 -2.06 -24.67
N ASP A 1158 -27.86 -2.29 -25.21
CA ASP A 1158 -28.10 -2.92 -26.53
C ASP A 1158 -27.23 -2.36 -27.66
N ARG A 1159 -27.13 -1.03 -27.75
CA ARG A 1159 -26.42 -0.36 -28.85
C ARG A 1159 -24.91 -0.61 -28.80
N THR A 1160 -24.35 -0.74 -27.59
CA THR A 1160 -22.93 -0.94 -27.36
C THR A 1160 -22.56 -2.38 -27.71
N VAL A 1161 -23.36 -3.35 -27.25
CA VAL A 1161 -23.21 -4.77 -27.60
C VAL A 1161 -23.30 -4.98 -29.11
N ASP A 1162 -24.30 -4.39 -29.79
CA ASP A 1162 -24.46 -4.50 -31.24
C ASP A 1162 -23.30 -3.87 -32.04
N LEU A 1163 -22.64 -2.84 -31.50
CA LEU A 1163 -21.46 -2.24 -32.13
C LEU A 1163 -20.25 -3.15 -31.96
N TYR A 1164 -20.10 -3.74 -30.79
CA TYR A 1164 -19.00 -4.65 -30.47
C TYR A 1164 -19.13 -5.96 -31.23
N GLU A 1165 -20.33 -6.52 -31.36
CA GLU A 1165 -20.65 -7.69 -32.17
C GLU A 1165 -20.14 -7.52 -33.61
N ARG A 1166 -20.47 -6.38 -34.24
CA ARG A 1166 -20.00 -6.05 -35.59
C ARG A 1166 -18.48 -5.92 -35.68
N LYS A 1167 -17.83 -5.47 -34.60
CA LYS A 1167 -16.36 -5.38 -34.54
C LYS A 1167 -15.72 -6.76 -34.42
N VAL A 1168 -16.26 -7.61 -33.55
CA VAL A 1168 -15.87 -9.01 -33.38
C VAL A 1168 -16.01 -9.76 -34.69
N GLU A 1169 -17.15 -9.64 -35.38
CA GLU A 1169 -17.39 -10.25 -36.70
C GLU A 1169 -16.36 -9.78 -37.73
N LYS A 1170 -16.08 -8.48 -37.79
CA LYS A 1170 -15.10 -7.92 -38.72
C LYS A 1170 -13.69 -8.45 -38.44
N GLU A 1171 -13.23 -8.39 -37.20
CA GLU A 1171 -11.88 -8.84 -36.82
C GLU A 1171 -11.71 -10.36 -37.03
N PHE A 1172 -12.77 -11.13 -36.74
CA PHE A 1172 -12.83 -12.55 -37.06
C PHE A 1172 -12.71 -12.81 -38.56
N ASP A 1173 -13.51 -12.11 -39.38
CA ASP A 1173 -13.48 -12.26 -40.83
C ASP A 1173 -12.09 -11.92 -41.39
N ASP A 1174 -11.46 -10.86 -40.90
CA ASP A 1174 -10.10 -10.46 -41.29
C ASP A 1174 -9.07 -11.55 -40.93
N ILE A 1175 -9.16 -12.17 -39.75
CA ILE A 1175 -8.29 -13.29 -39.35
C ILE A 1175 -8.56 -14.53 -40.20
N TRP A 1176 -9.83 -14.87 -40.39
CA TRP A 1176 -10.26 -16.05 -41.15
C TRP A 1176 -9.79 -15.93 -42.61
N GLU A 1177 -10.01 -14.80 -43.27
CA GLU A 1177 -9.56 -14.56 -44.65
C GLU A 1177 -8.04 -14.72 -44.77
N ARG A 1178 -7.26 -14.21 -43.82
CA ARG A 1178 -5.80 -14.37 -43.80
C ARG A 1178 -5.38 -15.82 -43.65
N CYS A 1179 -6.03 -16.58 -42.78
CA CYS A 1179 -5.80 -18.02 -42.63
C CYS A 1179 -6.17 -18.79 -43.93
N MET A 1180 -7.13 -18.28 -44.71
CA MET A 1180 -7.55 -18.89 -45.98
C MET A 1180 -6.64 -18.51 -47.16
N SER A 1181 -6.10 -17.29 -47.20
CA SER A 1181 -5.29 -16.74 -48.30
C SER A 1181 -3.78 -16.88 -48.11
N GLY A 1182 -3.32 -17.13 -46.87
CA GLY A 1182 -1.90 -17.17 -46.53
C GLY A 1182 -1.11 -18.30 -47.21
N HIS A 1183 0.16 -18.02 -47.51
CA HIS A 1183 1.18 -19.03 -47.80
C HIS A 1183 2.20 -19.02 -46.65
N PRO A 1184 2.59 -20.18 -46.08
CA PRO A 1184 3.62 -20.22 -45.03
C PRO A 1184 4.89 -19.51 -45.50
N LYS A 1185 5.41 -18.56 -44.73
CA LYS A 1185 6.76 -18.01 -44.98
C LYS A 1185 7.79 -19.12 -44.71
N ASP A 1186 8.77 -19.29 -45.59
CA ASP A 1186 9.83 -20.32 -45.48
C ASP A 1186 10.51 -20.24 -44.10
N GLY A 1187 10.47 -21.34 -43.34
CA GLY A 1187 11.18 -21.51 -42.05
C GLY A 1187 10.31 -21.82 -40.84
N PHE A 1188 9.07 -21.33 -40.79
CA PHE A 1188 8.10 -21.73 -39.77
C PHE A 1188 7.19 -22.81 -40.36
N GLN A 1189 6.99 -23.93 -39.65
CA GLN A 1189 6.24 -25.11 -40.12
C GLN A 1189 4.72 -24.87 -40.31
N GLY A 1190 4.30 -23.74 -40.89
CA GLY A 1190 2.91 -23.43 -41.17
C GLY A 1190 2.05 -23.17 -39.93
N TRP A 1191 2.62 -22.77 -38.79
CA TRP A 1191 1.83 -22.44 -37.59
C TRP A 1191 0.85 -21.29 -37.87
N ILE A 1192 -0.43 -21.47 -37.55
CA ILE A 1192 -1.49 -20.51 -37.88
C ILE A 1192 -1.26 -19.15 -37.20
N GLY A 1193 -0.67 -19.11 -36.01
CA GLY A 1193 -0.36 -17.84 -35.34
C GLY A 1193 0.62 -16.94 -36.10
N SER A 1194 1.44 -17.50 -37.00
CA SER A 1194 2.29 -16.70 -37.90
C SER A 1194 1.50 -16.05 -39.05
N MET A 1195 0.31 -16.57 -39.36
CA MET A 1195 -0.63 -16.04 -40.37
C MET A 1195 -1.65 -15.06 -39.75
N ILE A 1196 -1.92 -15.23 -38.45
CA ILE A 1196 -2.76 -14.31 -37.66
C ILE A 1196 -2.01 -12.98 -37.39
N LYS A 1197 -0.68 -12.95 -37.45
CA LYS A 1197 0.11 -11.70 -37.42
C LYS A 1197 -0.17 -10.85 -38.68
N ARG A 1198 -0.60 -9.59 -38.50
CA ARG A 1198 -0.70 -8.58 -39.58
C ARG A 1198 0.74 -8.05 -39.90
N SER A 1199 0.92 -7.30 -41.00
CA SER A 1199 2.24 -6.84 -41.48
C SER A 1199 2.80 -5.67 -40.67
N GLU A 1200 4.14 -5.68 -40.44
CA GLU A 1200 5.06 -4.68 -39.84
C GLU A 1200 4.64 -3.88 -38.57
N ASP A 1201 3.36 -3.55 -38.38
CA ASP A 1201 2.85 -2.70 -37.27
C ASP A 1201 1.86 -3.42 -36.32
N ASP A 1202 1.63 -4.74 -36.44
CA ASP A 1202 0.53 -5.42 -35.75
C ASP A 1202 0.89 -6.76 -35.06
N ARG A 1203 0.20 -7.03 -33.95
CA ARG A 1203 0.52 -8.05 -32.93
C ARG A 1203 -0.09 -9.43 -33.24
N GLY A 1204 0.60 -10.50 -32.84
CA GLY A 1204 0.08 -11.88 -32.90
C GLY A 1204 -0.70 -12.26 -31.64
N PRO A 1205 -1.01 -13.55 -31.41
CA PRO A 1205 -1.54 -14.01 -30.12
C PRO A 1205 -0.64 -13.53 -28.97
N MET A 1206 -1.25 -12.93 -27.95
CA MET A 1206 -0.55 -12.41 -26.78
C MET A 1206 0.15 -13.56 -26.03
N ARG A 1207 1.37 -13.33 -25.54
CA ARG A 1207 2.09 -14.23 -24.63
C ARG A 1207 1.99 -13.77 -23.18
N SER A 1208 1.75 -12.49 -23.01
CA SER A 1208 1.54 -11.78 -21.75
C SER A 1208 0.48 -10.71 -21.98
N LEU A 1209 -0.35 -10.40 -20.98
CA LEU A 1209 -1.33 -9.31 -21.10
C LEU A 1209 -0.65 -7.95 -21.22
N ARG A 1210 0.65 -7.87 -20.88
CA ARG A 1210 1.52 -6.69 -21.04
C ARG A 1210 2.19 -6.57 -22.40
N ASP A 1211 1.90 -7.45 -23.37
CA ASP A 1211 2.44 -7.38 -24.73
C ASP A 1211 1.78 -6.25 -25.54
N ILE A 1212 1.82 -5.02 -25.01
CA ILE A 1212 1.20 -3.83 -25.60
C ILE A 1212 2.09 -2.62 -25.82
N ASP A 1213 3.30 -2.62 -25.29
CA ASP A 1213 4.29 -1.61 -25.62
C ASP A 1213 5.28 -2.20 -26.61
N GLU A 1214 5.57 -1.46 -27.69
CA GLU A 1214 6.69 -1.78 -28.56
C GLU A 1214 7.96 -1.60 -27.72
N GLN A 1215 8.57 -2.71 -27.28
CA GLN A 1215 9.91 -2.63 -26.70
C GLN A 1215 10.83 -2.13 -27.81
N LEU A 1216 11.17 -0.85 -27.77
CA LEU A 1216 12.19 -0.28 -28.63
C LEU A 1216 13.51 -0.94 -28.23
N PRO A 1217 14.13 -1.78 -29.10
CA PRO A 1217 15.47 -2.24 -28.83
C PRO A 1217 16.37 -1.01 -28.84
N ILE A 1218 16.82 -0.59 -27.66
CA ILE A 1218 17.89 0.39 -27.54
C ILE A 1218 19.18 -0.39 -27.78
N ASP A 1219 19.55 -0.53 -29.05
CA ASP A 1219 20.85 -1.04 -29.42
C ASP A 1219 21.89 0.02 -29.08
N VAL A 1220 22.71 -0.29 -28.08
CA VAL A 1220 23.85 0.51 -27.71
C VAL A 1220 24.83 0.51 -28.90
N ASP A 1221 25.15 1.68 -29.45
CA ASP A 1221 26.10 1.74 -30.56
C ASP A 1221 27.50 1.25 -30.11
N MET A 1222 28.37 0.88 -31.06
CA MET A 1222 29.69 0.35 -30.71
C MET A 1222 30.56 1.30 -29.87
N GLY A 1223 30.31 2.62 -29.93
CA GLY A 1223 31.00 3.59 -29.08
C GLY A 1223 30.49 3.54 -27.63
N THR A 1224 29.18 3.54 -27.47
CA THR A 1224 28.48 3.52 -26.18
C THR A 1224 28.63 2.16 -25.49
N ALA A 1225 28.72 1.06 -26.26
CA ALA A 1225 28.96 -0.29 -25.75
C ALA A 1225 30.41 -0.47 -25.29
N GLN A 1226 31.37 0.24 -25.89
CA GLN A 1226 32.75 0.30 -25.40
C GLN A 1226 32.85 1.09 -24.09
N VAL A 1227 32.10 2.18 -23.96
CA VAL A 1227 32.01 2.98 -22.73
C VAL A 1227 31.36 2.16 -21.60
N LEU A 1228 30.22 1.49 -21.86
CA LEU A 1228 29.57 0.61 -20.87
C LEU A 1228 30.44 -0.58 -20.46
N ASN A 1229 31.17 -1.21 -21.40
CA ASN A 1229 32.14 -2.26 -21.07
C ASN A 1229 33.40 -1.73 -20.35
N MET A 1230 33.67 -0.42 -20.36
CA MET A 1230 34.72 0.18 -19.51
C MET A 1230 34.27 0.31 -18.06
N PHE A 1231 32.97 0.53 -17.82
CA PHE A 1231 32.38 0.57 -16.48
C PHE A 1231 32.15 -0.82 -15.86
N ASP A 1232 32.00 -1.86 -16.68
CA ASP A 1232 31.89 -3.25 -16.22
C ASP A 1232 33.29 -3.88 -15.98
N ARG A 1233 33.98 -3.40 -14.94
CA ARG A 1233 35.19 -4.05 -14.41
C ARG A 1233 34.92 -4.69 -13.05
N ARG A 1234 34.16 -5.79 -13.06
CA ARG A 1234 34.37 -6.92 -12.13
C ARG A 1234 34.66 -8.19 -12.93
N GLN A 1235 35.93 -8.35 -13.30
CA GLN A 1235 36.59 -9.65 -13.51
C GLN A 1235 37.69 -9.82 -12.47
#